data_AF-A0A1N7E2I9-F1
#
_entry.id   AF-A0A1N7E2I9-F1
#
_cell.length_a   1.000
_cell.length_b   1.000
_cell.length_c   1.000
_cell.angle_alpha   90.00
_cell.angle_beta   90.00
_cell.angle_gamma   90.00
#
_symmetry.space_group_name_H-M   'P 1'
#
loop_
_entity.id
_entity.type
_entity.pdbx_description
1 polymer ?
#
loop_
_entity_poly.entity_id
_entity_poly.type
_entity_poly.pdbx_seq_one_letter_code
_entity_poly.pdbx_strand_id
1 'polypeptide(L)'
;MLVRWAPAVVVLALTAAALSRYGVRVSDMARFCGYVVACLAVPGTLLVRALYRGDRSRGEELALGLALGYALEVFAYVAARAVGAPLLVLSWPVATYAAFLLVPRLRRHWRSAPATARSPIWWSWSLALVVAYLVVWSAVNFFRTQALTWPALGASYPDMPLHLAFIGELRHHVPPTMPIVAGEPLPYHWFVYAHYAAASWVTGVEPLVLLFRLGMLPMIAALVVLLGMAARRVIGSRAGALTALAAVFLVAAPNLYIGPAGGALVWKPVQSWSSPTQTFGALLFVPVFLLLSDLLENRRLPENGRRNPREWLLLGVFLAAVMGAKATYLPLLTAGLAAVAVAGSVRRRRPHGPALVALGMSAACLLYAQFVLYGGVRGGTTAAPLSLMRVTWGGVVGDGRPLGGPLTTVLGLTLLCVLSGAVAWCGTLGLLSRPRALARPAVVLTLGMSLAGLAVALCFGHPGLSEIYFLQAPYPYLAIVSVYGLVTAVRRSGTSPLPIVCAAGAGAVAAYCIRILCDVRVPLPDGEPLRVLALPYAALLVFVALTAVALAAARRGALRSFALTLVVTSAFATPAAWFTRVLPVTYKTPVNAAEDADRAARAQAMPQGIVTAARWLRDHSRPGDVVATNLHCRLGVDGPCDSRAAWVSALAERRVLVEGWAYATASLDRWSPGQVLWYLPFWDRERLRENEAVFAAPSAQAARSLRDRYGVRWLFVDERLRVPGARLGDAAAPRFRSGDFTVYEVAGPPARR
;
A
#
# COMPACT_ATOMS: atom_id res chain seq x y z
N MET A 1 -10.76 -15.99 31.92
CA MET A 1 -11.11 -15.21 30.70
C MET A 1 -10.03 -14.18 30.34
N LEU A 2 -9.40 -13.53 31.32
CA LEU A 2 -8.30 -12.56 31.18
C LEU A 2 -7.07 -13.08 30.42
N VAL A 3 -6.56 -14.27 30.74
CA VAL A 3 -5.38 -14.88 30.06
C VAL A 3 -5.56 -15.02 28.54
N ARG A 4 -6.80 -15.13 28.06
CA ARG A 4 -7.09 -15.31 26.62
C ARG A 4 -7.05 -14.00 25.82
N TRP A 5 -7.21 -12.86 26.48
CA TRP A 5 -7.12 -11.54 25.86
C TRP A 5 -5.76 -10.87 26.08
N ALA A 6 -4.92 -11.45 26.95
CA ALA A 6 -3.57 -10.97 27.21
C ALA A 6 -2.76 -10.66 25.93
N PRO A 7 -2.75 -11.50 24.86
CA PRO A 7 -2.02 -11.16 23.63
C PRO A 7 -2.50 -9.85 22.99
N ALA A 8 -3.82 -9.62 22.95
CA ALA A 8 -4.39 -8.41 22.38
C ALA A 8 -4.11 -7.18 23.25
N VAL A 9 -4.24 -7.32 24.58
CA VAL A 9 -3.96 -6.25 25.55
C VAL A 9 -2.50 -5.81 25.46
N VAL A 10 -1.55 -6.75 25.38
CA VAL A 10 -0.12 -6.44 25.24
C VAL A 10 0.17 -5.66 23.96
N VAL A 11 -0.42 -6.08 22.83
CA VAL A 11 -0.25 -5.37 21.55
C VAL A 11 -0.87 -3.98 21.60
N LEU A 12 -2.05 -3.82 22.21
CA LEU A 12 -2.69 -2.51 22.38
C LEU A 12 -1.85 -1.58 23.27
N ALA A 13 -1.31 -2.10 24.38
CA ALA A 13 -0.42 -1.34 25.26
C ALA A 13 0.86 -0.91 24.55
N LEU A 14 1.51 -1.83 23.82
CA LEU A 14 2.68 -1.51 22.99
C LEU A 14 2.36 -0.45 21.93
N THR A 15 1.21 -0.57 21.28
CA THR A 15 0.74 0.37 20.26
C THR A 15 0.52 1.76 20.85
N ALA A 16 -0.17 1.84 22.00
CA ALA A 16 -0.38 3.10 22.71
C ALA A 16 0.94 3.73 23.17
N ALA A 17 1.87 2.92 23.68
CA ALA A 17 3.20 3.38 24.08
C ALA A 17 3.99 3.93 22.88
N ALA A 18 4.01 3.22 21.75
CA ALA A 18 4.65 3.68 20.52
C ALA A 18 4.00 4.99 20.01
N LEU A 19 2.67 5.07 19.95
CA LEU A 19 1.97 6.29 19.52
C LEU A 19 2.27 7.48 20.45
N SER A 20 2.26 7.27 21.76
CA SER A 20 2.57 8.31 22.75
C SER A 20 4.00 8.81 22.59
N ARG A 21 4.96 7.89 22.39
CA ARG A 21 6.37 8.19 22.16
C ARG A 21 6.61 9.04 20.91
N TYR A 22 5.72 8.95 19.92
CA TYR A 22 5.79 9.67 18.64
C TYR A 22 4.74 10.80 18.52
N GLY A 23 4.32 11.37 19.65
CA GLY A 23 3.64 12.67 19.72
C GLY A 23 2.13 12.64 19.55
N VAL A 24 1.49 11.47 19.60
CA VAL A 24 0.03 11.38 19.51
C VAL A 24 -0.59 11.61 20.88
N ARG A 25 -1.61 12.47 20.96
CA ARG A 25 -2.34 12.74 22.20
C ARG A 25 -3.19 11.54 22.60
N VAL A 26 -3.27 11.26 23.91
CA VAL A 26 -4.14 10.19 24.46
C VAL A 26 -5.61 10.41 24.09
N SER A 27 -6.07 11.67 24.05
CA SER A 27 -7.42 12.02 23.60
C SER A 27 -7.71 11.56 22.18
N ASP A 28 -6.74 11.72 21.28
CA ASP A 28 -6.90 11.40 19.86
C ASP A 28 -6.88 9.89 19.66
N MET A 29 -6.02 9.17 20.41
CA MET A 29 -6.04 7.71 20.46
C MET A 29 -7.40 7.18 20.95
N ALA A 30 -7.94 7.74 22.03
CA ALA A 30 -9.18 7.29 22.62
C ALA A 30 -10.38 7.55 21.69
N ARG A 31 -10.48 8.76 21.11
CA ARG A 31 -11.53 9.11 20.14
C ARG A 31 -11.46 8.24 18.90
N PHE A 32 -10.27 8.05 18.33
CA PHE A 32 -10.09 7.21 17.15
C PHE A 32 -10.37 5.73 17.45
N CYS A 33 -9.91 5.21 18.60
CA CYS A 33 -10.19 3.84 19.01
C CYS A 33 -11.70 3.62 19.21
N GLY A 34 -12.38 4.55 19.89
CA GLY A 34 -13.83 4.53 20.07
C GLY A 34 -14.56 4.50 18.73
N TYR A 35 -14.15 5.33 17.78
CA TYR A 35 -14.68 5.35 16.41
C TYR A 35 -14.44 4.02 15.66
N VAL A 36 -13.21 3.49 15.66
CA VAL A 36 -12.92 2.20 15.01
C VAL A 36 -13.74 1.06 15.61
N VAL A 37 -13.91 1.03 16.93
CA VAL A 37 -14.69 -0.02 17.59
C VAL A 37 -16.19 0.15 17.33
N ALA A 38 -16.74 1.32 17.65
CA ALA A 38 -18.18 1.55 17.66
C ALA A 38 -18.77 1.79 16.27
N CYS A 39 -18.03 2.44 15.36
CA CYS A 39 -18.52 2.78 14.03
C CYS A 39 -18.13 1.74 12.97
N LEU A 40 -17.02 1.02 13.13
CA LEU A 40 -16.54 0.08 12.09
C LEU A 40 -16.61 -1.38 12.53
N ALA A 41 -15.85 -1.74 13.56
CA ALA A 41 -15.57 -3.12 13.91
C ALA A 41 -16.82 -3.84 14.43
N VAL A 42 -17.52 -3.27 15.41
CA VAL A 42 -18.72 -3.89 16.00
C VAL A 42 -19.87 -4.02 15.00
N PRO A 43 -20.34 -2.95 14.31
CA PRO A 43 -21.45 -3.07 13.37
C PRO A 43 -21.06 -3.98 12.18
N GLY A 44 -19.82 -3.90 11.69
CA GLY A 44 -19.31 -4.83 10.70
C GLY A 44 -19.29 -6.28 11.19
N THR A 45 -18.88 -6.56 12.43
CA THR A 45 -18.90 -7.92 13.00
C THR A 45 -20.32 -8.47 13.14
N LEU A 46 -21.30 -7.63 13.52
CA LEU A 46 -22.72 -8.02 13.56
C LEU A 46 -23.20 -8.48 12.17
N LEU A 47 -22.90 -7.70 11.14
CA LEU A 47 -23.23 -8.04 9.75
C LEU A 47 -22.50 -9.31 9.27
N VAL A 48 -21.21 -9.47 9.58
CA VAL A 48 -20.45 -10.69 9.27
C VAL A 48 -21.08 -11.91 9.94
N ARG A 49 -21.51 -11.81 11.21
CA ARG A 49 -22.19 -12.91 11.90
C ARG A 49 -23.54 -13.28 11.27
N ALA A 50 -24.24 -12.33 10.65
CA ALA A 50 -25.52 -12.55 9.98
C ALA A 50 -25.38 -13.07 8.53
N LEU A 51 -24.35 -12.61 7.81
CA LEU A 51 -24.18 -12.82 6.37
C LEU A 51 -23.15 -13.90 6.03
N TYR A 52 -22.03 -13.93 6.75
CA TYR A 52 -20.91 -14.83 6.46
C TYR A 52 -21.05 -16.14 7.26
N ARG A 53 -21.09 -17.28 6.57
CA ARG A 53 -21.18 -18.61 7.20
C ARG A 53 -19.79 -19.19 7.51
N GLY A 54 -19.73 -20.24 8.33
CA GLY A 54 -18.52 -21.03 8.58
C GLY A 54 -17.75 -20.73 9.88
N ASP A 55 -16.89 -21.68 10.24
CA ASP A 55 -16.15 -21.67 11.50
C ASP A 55 -15.09 -20.57 11.55
N ARG A 56 -15.12 -19.79 12.64
CA ARG A 56 -14.25 -18.65 12.87
C ARG A 56 -13.89 -18.55 14.35
N SER A 57 -12.70 -18.05 14.62
CA SER A 57 -12.34 -17.56 15.94
C SER A 57 -12.84 -16.12 16.13
N ARG A 58 -12.92 -15.68 17.39
CA ARG A 58 -13.35 -14.29 17.71
C ARG A 58 -12.49 -13.22 17.05
N GLY A 59 -11.18 -13.44 16.97
CA GLY A 59 -10.27 -12.52 16.28
C GLY A 59 -10.58 -12.41 14.79
N GLU A 60 -10.92 -13.53 14.14
CA GLU A 60 -11.29 -13.54 12.72
C GLU A 60 -12.66 -12.89 12.47
N GLU A 61 -13.64 -13.07 13.37
CA GLU A 61 -14.92 -12.36 13.30
C GLU A 61 -14.72 -10.84 13.42
N LEU A 62 -13.85 -10.40 14.33
CA LEU A 62 -13.55 -8.99 14.52
C LEU A 62 -12.81 -8.40 13.32
N ALA A 63 -11.80 -9.11 12.79
CA ALA A 63 -11.04 -8.65 11.64
C ALA A 63 -11.87 -8.61 10.35
N LEU A 64 -12.73 -9.61 10.10
CA LEU A 64 -13.68 -9.59 8.99
C LEU A 64 -14.71 -8.46 9.17
N GLY A 65 -15.18 -8.27 10.40
CA GLY A 65 -16.11 -7.20 10.74
C GLY A 65 -15.52 -5.83 10.47
N LEU A 66 -14.30 -5.58 10.92
CA LEU A 66 -13.58 -4.34 10.66
C LEU A 66 -13.36 -4.12 9.15
N ALA A 67 -12.97 -5.14 8.39
CA ALA A 67 -12.83 -5.04 6.93
C ALA A 67 -14.17 -4.69 6.25
N LEU A 68 -15.28 -5.30 6.67
CA LEU A 68 -16.62 -4.97 6.16
C LEU A 68 -17.06 -3.55 6.58
N GLY A 69 -16.72 -3.14 7.81
CA GLY A 69 -17.00 -1.79 8.30
C GLY A 69 -16.30 -0.72 7.47
N TYR A 70 -15.01 -0.93 7.15
CA TYR A 70 -14.28 -0.06 6.22
C TYR A 70 -14.94 0.00 4.83
N ALA A 71 -15.36 -1.14 4.29
CA ALA A 71 -16.00 -1.20 2.98
C ALA A 71 -17.32 -0.41 2.95
N LEU A 72 -18.19 -0.62 3.95
CA LEU A 72 -19.50 0.03 4.02
C LEU A 72 -19.41 1.51 4.35
N GLU A 73 -18.47 1.90 5.22
CA GLU A 73 -18.29 3.29 5.59
C GLU A 73 -17.94 4.15 4.39
N VAL A 74 -17.04 3.71 3.51
CA VAL A 74 -16.65 4.50 2.35
C VAL A 74 -17.86 4.85 1.49
N PHE A 75 -18.75 3.89 1.22
CA PHE A 75 -19.97 4.14 0.45
C PHE A 75 -20.93 5.07 1.17
N ALA A 76 -21.13 4.85 2.47
CA ALA A 76 -21.99 5.70 3.29
C ALA A 76 -21.45 7.13 3.38
N TYR A 77 -20.14 7.29 3.53
CA TYR A 77 -19.47 8.60 3.61
C TYR A 77 -19.54 9.35 2.28
N VAL A 78 -19.28 8.68 1.16
CA VAL A 78 -19.37 9.31 -0.17
C VAL A 78 -20.79 9.82 -0.42
N ALA A 79 -21.81 9.01 -0.10
CA ALA A 79 -23.21 9.42 -0.21
C ALA A 79 -23.54 10.59 0.74
N ALA A 80 -23.14 10.51 2.00
CA ALA A 80 -23.32 11.56 3.01
C ALA A 80 -22.64 12.88 2.61
N ARG A 81 -21.43 12.80 2.05
CA ARG A 81 -20.68 13.96 1.59
C ARG A 81 -21.30 14.57 0.34
N ALA A 82 -21.79 13.77 -0.60
CA ALA A 82 -22.45 14.25 -1.82
C ALA A 82 -23.69 15.11 -1.53
N VAL A 83 -24.43 14.82 -0.46
CA VAL A 83 -25.60 15.63 -0.04
C VAL A 83 -25.25 16.78 0.91
N GLY A 84 -23.96 17.08 1.12
CA GLY A 84 -23.54 18.19 1.97
C GLY A 84 -23.47 17.90 3.48
N ALA A 85 -23.78 16.68 3.92
CA ALA A 85 -23.93 16.33 5.34
C ALA A 85 -22.99 15.18 5.76
N PRO A 86 -21.68 15.43 5.92
CA PRO A 86 -20.68 14.38 6.14
C PRO A 86 -20.92 13.51 7.38
N LEU A 87 -21.54 14.06 8.44
CA LEU A 87 -21.87 13.30 9.65
C LEU A 87 -22.99 12.26 9.45
N LEU A 88 -23.74 12.32 8.34
CA LEU A 88 -24.71 11.26 7.98
C LEU A 88 -24.02 9.91 7.73
N VAL A 89 -22.69 9.84 7.64
CA VAL A 89 -21.96 8.58 7.67
C VAL A 89 -22.29 7.75 8.91
N LEU A 90 -22.65 8.38 10.04
CA LEU A 90 -23.08 7.67 11.26
C LEU A 90 -24.43 6.96 11.12
N SER A 91 -25.19 7.23 10.05
CA SER A 91 -26.46 6.55 9.81
C SER A 91 -26.29 5.05 9.60
N TRP A 92 -25.23 4.58 8.93
CA TRP A 92 -25.04 3.15 8.66
C TRP A 92 -24.73 2.31 9.92
N PRO A 93 -23.81 2.71 10.86
CA PRO A 93 -23.62 1.95 12.08
C PRO A 93 -24.86 2.05 12.98
N VAL A 94 -25.50 3.23 13.09
CA VAL A 94 -26.73 3.41 13.87
C VAL A 94 -27.86 2.53 13.35
N ALA A 95 -28.09 2.50 12.04
CA ALA A 95 -29.09 1.62 11.41
C ALA A 95 -28.78 0.14 11.64
N THR A 96 -27.49 -0.23 11.61
CA THR A 96 -27.06 -1.60 11.94
C THR A 96 -27.38 -1.95 13.39
N TYR A 97 -27.04 -1.08 14.34
CA TYR A 97 -27.38 -1.29 15.75
C TYR A 97 -28.89 -1.38 15.97
N ALA A 98 -29.65 -0.44 15.40
CA ALA A 98 -31.10 -0.42 15.49
C ALA A 98 -31.71 -1.72 14.93
N ALA A 99 -31.28 -2.18 13.74
CA ALA A 99 -31.76 -3.43 13.17
C ALA A 99 -31.46 -4.64 14.08
N PHE A 100 -30.25 -4.74 14.65
CA PHE A 100 -29.87 -5.86 15.52
C PHE A 100 -30.48 -5.81 16.92
N LEU A 101 -30.94 -4.64 17.38
CA LEU A 101 -31.68 -4.47 18.63
C LEU A 101 -33.19 -4.65 18.44
N LEU A 102 -33.75 -4.17 17.34
CA LEU A 102 -35.20 -4.16 17.10
C LEU A 102 -35.70 -5.46 16.47
N VAL A 103 -34.90 -6.13 15.62
CA VAL A 103 -35.33 -7.37 14.94
C VAL A 103 -34.96 -8.60 15.77
N PRO A 104 -35.94 -9.36 16.33
CA PRO A 104 -35.64 -10.47 17.26
C PRO A 104 -34.73 -11.55 16.68
N ARG A 105 -34.88 -11.86 15.39
CA ARG A 105 -34.04 -12.84 14.68
C ARG A 105 -32.57 -12.41 14.58
N LEU A 106 -32.27 -11.11 14.63
CA LEU A 106 -30.91 -10.58 14.57
C LEU A 106 -30.25 -10.49 15.94
N ARG A 107 -31.03 -10.38 17.03
CA ARG A 107 -30.50 -10.28 18.41
C ARG A 107 -29.55 -11.41 18.79
N ARG A 108 -29.76 -12.62 18.23
CA ARG A 108 -28.87 -13.77 18.46
C ARG A 108 -27.42 -13.53 18.02
N HIS A 109 -27.18 -12.62 17.07
CA HIS A 109 -25.85 -12.35 16.52
C HIS A 109 -25.00 -11.42 17.40
N TRP A 110 -25.54 -10.83 18.47
CA TRP A 110 -24.75 -10.15 19.49
C TRP A 110 -23.81 -11.10 20.23
N ARG A 111 -24.23 -12.37 20.35
CA ARG A 111 -23.40 -13.44 20.89
C ARG A 111 -22.65 -14.10 19.73
N SER A 112 -21.35 -14.32 19.89
CA SER A 112 -20.64 -15.24 18.99
C SER A 112 -21.29 -16.61 19.11
N ALA A 113 -21.46 -17.30 17.98
CA ALA A 113 -21.75 -18.72 18.02
C ALA A 113 -20.65 -19.44 18.86
N PRO A 114 -20.98 -20.52 19.58
CA PRO A 114 -19.96 -21.33 20.23
C PRO A 114 -18.89 -21.69 19.19
N ALA A 115 -17.67 -21.18 19.36
CA ALA A 115 -16.59 -21.46 18.43
C ALA A 115 -16.31 -22.97 18.50
N THR A 116 -16.71 -23.70 17.45
CA THR A 116 -16.42 -25.13 17.28
C THR A 116 -14.91 -25.39 17.32
N ALA A 117 -14.09 -24.42 16.89
CA ALA A 117 -12.64 -24.45 16.99
C ALA A 117 -12.10 -23.32 17.88
N ARG A 118 -11.95 -23.58 19.18
CA ARG A 118 -11.16 -22.69 20.07
C ARG A 118 -9.74 -22.52 19.49
N SER A 119 -9.27 -21.28 19.38
CA SER A 119 -7.89 -21.02 18.96
C SER A 119 -6.94 -21.38 20.10
N PRO A 120 -5.87 -22.16 19.84
CA PRO A 120 -4.80 -22.38 20.80
C PRO A 120 -4.20 -21.05 21.27
N ILE A 121 -3.74 -21.00 22.52
CA ILE A 121 -3.14 -19.80 23.11
C ILE A 121 -1.90 -19.36 22.33
N TRP A 122 -1.04 -20.32 21.95
CA TRP A 122 0.17 -20.04 21.16
C TRP A 122 -0.17 -19.34 19.84
N TRP A 123 -1.26 -19.70 19.16
CA TRP A 123 -1.66 -19.09 17.89
C TRP A 123 -2.02 -17.62 18.07
N SER A 124 -2.72 -17.30 19.16
CA SER A 124 -3.10 -15.92 19.47
C SER A 124 -1.86 -15.07 19.80
N TRP A 125 -0.90 -15.63 20.55
CA TRP A 125 0.39 -14.99 20.78
C TRP A 125 1.23 -14.84 19.51
N SER A 126 1.23 -15.82 18.61
CA SER A 126 1.95 -15.69 17.34
C SER A 126 1.40 -14.55 16.49
N LEU A 127 0.07 -14.42 16.37
CA LEU A 127 -0.54 -13.28 15.67
C LEU A 127 -0.21 -11.96 16.37
N ALA A 128 -0.29 -11.93 17.71
CA ALA A 128 0.05 -10.75 18.49
C ALA A 128 1.52 -10.33 18.30
N LEU A 129 2.46 -11.28 18.27
CA LEU A 129 3.87 -11.03 18.02
C LEU A 129 4.12 -10.48 16.61
N VAL A 130 3.43 -10.99 15.58
CA VAL A 130 3.51 -10.44 14.23
C VAL A 130 2.99 -8.99 14.19
N VAL A 131 1.86 -8.71 14.84
CA VAL A 131 1.35 -7.34 14.93
C VAL A 131 2.30 -6.43 15.72
N ALA A 132 2.82 -6.89 16.85
CA ALA A 132 3.81 -6.16 17.65
C ALA A 132 5.07 -5.84 16.84
N TYR A 133 5.59 -6.80 16.09
CA TYR A 133 6.69 -6.59 15.15
C TYR A 133 6.37 -5.50 14.14
N LEU A 134 5.18 -5.52 13.53
CA LEU A 134 4.77 -4.50 12.54
C LEU A 134 4.56 -3.12 13.17
N VAL A 135 4.10 -3.04 14.41
CA VAL A 135 4.00 -1.79 15.18
C VAL A 135 5.39 -1.21 15.44
N VAL A 136 6.32 -2.01 15.94
CA VAL A 136 7.72 -1.59 16.18
C VAL A 136 8.38 -1.21 14.87
N TRP A 137 8.18 -1.98 13.81
CA TRP A 137 8.69 -1.68 12.48
C TRP A 137 8.15 -0.34 11.95
N SER A 138 6.84 -0.08 12.14
CA SER A 138 6.22 1.21 11.77
C SER A 138 6.80 2.37 12.57
N ALA A 139 7.02 2.16 13.87
CA ALA A 139 7.63 3.17 14.73
C ALA A 139 9.06 3.53 14.29
N VAL A 140 9.90 2.53 14.05
CA VAL A 140 11.32 2.71 13.70
C VAL A 140 11.50 3.26 12.28
N ASN A 141 10.73 2.76 11.31
CA ASN A 141 10.95 3.08 9.89
C ASN A 141 10.10 4.25 9.40
N PHE A 142 8.93 4.48 9.99
CA PHE A 142 8.00 5.50 9.53
C PHE A 142 7.76 6.61 10.55
N PHE A 143 7.34 6.31 11.80
CA PHE A 143 7.03 7.38 12.76
C PHE A 143 8.26 8.23 13.12
N ARG A 144 9.44 7.61 13.15
CA ARG A 144 10.72 8.28 13.35
C ARG A 144 11.10 9.24 12.22
N THR A 145 10.72 8.95 10.99
CA THR A 145 11.12 9.73 9.80
C THR A 145 10.04 10.70 9.35
N GLN A 146 8.79 10.49 9.76
CA GLN A 146 7.63 11.29 9.38
C GLN A 146 7.06 11.96 10.63
N ALA A 147 7.60 13.13 10.99
CA ALA A 147 7.19 13.85 12.20
C ALA A 147 5.79 14.48 12.07
N LEU A 148 5.16 14.81 13.20
CA LEU A 148 3.87 15.52 13.24
C LEU A 148 4.02 17.04 13.39
N THR A 149 5.22 17.51 13.74
CA THR A 149 5.51 18.90 14.09
C THR A 149 6.71 19.42 13.32
N TRP A 150 6.71 20.72 13.05
CA TRP A 150 7.85 21.44 12.47
C TRP A 150 9.03 21.46 13.46
N PRO A 151 10.31 21.48 13.02
CA PRO A 151 10.80 21.50 11.63
C PRO A 151 10.85 20.13 10.95
N ALA A 152 10.87 19.04 11.72
CA ALA A 152 11.05 17.69 11.17
C ALA A 152 9.92 17.26 10.22
N LEU A 153 8.70 17.81 10.35
CA LEU A 153 7.60 17.58 9.40
C LEU A 153 7.98 18.00 7.97
N GLY A 154 8.77 19.06 7.80
CA GLY A 154 9.17 19.56 6.48
C GLY A 154 10.09 18.60 5.71
N ALA A 155 10.72 17.64 6.40
CA ALA A 155 11.54 16.58 5.80
C ALA A 155 10.74 15.31 5.46
N SER A 156 9.40 15.37 5.51
CA SER A 156 8.53 14.23 5.21
C SER A 156 8.72 13.74 3.77
N TYR A 157 8.39 12.46 3.56
CA TYR A 157 8.38 11.86 2.23
C TYR A 157 7.44 12.66 1.30
N PRO A 158 7.84 13.01 0.07
CA PRO A 158 7.12 13.97 -0.77
C PRO A 158 5.66 13.63 -1.09
N ASP A 159 5.29 12.35 -1.05
CA ASP A 159 3.90 11.94 -1.33
C ASP A 159 2.99 12.11 -0.11
N MET A 160 3.54 12.27 1.10
CA MET A 160 2.74 12.38 2.31
C MET A 160 1.88 13.65 2.34
N PRO A 161 2.39 14.84 1.96
CA PRO A 161 1.56 16.03 1.74
C PRO A 161 0.48 15.80 0.70
N LEU A 162 0.79 15.13 -0.42
CA LEU A 162 -0.22 14.82 -1.44
C LEU A 162 -1.36 13.95 -0.88
N HIS A 163 -1.03 12.90 -0.13
CA HIS A 163 -2.02 12.06 0.56
C HIS A 163 -2.87 12.89 1.52
N LEU A 164 -2.26 13.83 2.25
CA LEU A 164 -2.96 14.72 3.16
C LEU A 164 -3.90 15.69 2.42
N ALA A 165 -3.47 16.22 1.27
CA ALA A 165 -4.28 17.05 0.39
C ALA A 165 -5.51 16.30 -0.13
N PHE A 166 -5.39 15.02 -0.49
CA PHE A 166 -6.54 14.20 -0.89
C PHE A 166 -7.53 13.98 0.26
N ILE A 167 -7.06 13.87 1.51
CA ILE A 167 -7.96 13.81 2.67
C ILE A 167 -8.70 15.14 2.83
N GLY A 168 -7.99 16.26 2.73
CA GLY A 168 -8.59 17.60 2.77
C GLY A 168 -9.64 17.79 1.68
N GLU A 169 -9.34 17.38 0.45
CA GLU A 169 -10.28 17.43 -0.67
C GLU A 169 -11.56 16.62 -0.38
N LEU A 170 -11.44 15.37 0.06
CA LEU A 170 -12.61 14.51 0.33
C LEU A 170 -13.37 14.90 1.60
N ARG A 171 -12.73 15.62 2.52
CA ARG A 171 -13.41 16.21 3.68
C ARG A 171 -14.40 17.29 3.24
N HIS A 172 -14.10 17.98 2.15
CA HIS A 172 -14.80 19.20 1.72
C HIS A 172 -15.50 19.08 0.37
N HIS A 173 -15.23 18.07 -0.46
CA HIS A 173 -15.74 18.01 -1.83
C HIS A 173 -16.02 16.57 -2.30
N VAL A 174 -17.19 16.37 -2.90
CA VAL A 174 -17.55 15.21 -3.72
C VAL A 174 -18.38 15.72 -4.90
N PRO A 175 -18.04 15.39 -6.16
CA PRO A 175 -16.89 14.59 -6.60
C PRO A 175 -15.55 15.30 -6.31
N PRO A 176 -14.48 14.54 -6.01
CA PRO A 176 -13.17 15.11 -5.73
C PRO A 176 -12.44 15.54 -7.02
N THR A 177 -11.64 16.59 -6.91
CA THR A 177 -10.73 17.11 -7.95
C THR A 177 -9.29 17.15 -7.44
N MET A 178 -8.33 17.42 -8.31
CA MET A 178 -6.93 17.53 -7.92
C MET A 178 -6.73 18.79 -7.06
N PRO A 179 -6.35 18.68 -5.77
CA PRO A 179 -6.26 19.83 -4.88
C PRO A 179 -5.03 20.71 -5.14
N ILE A 180 -4.00 20.17 -5.78
CA ILE A 180 -2.73 20.85 -6.08
C ILE A 180 -2.77 21.71 -7.37
N VAL A 181 -3.76 21.46 -8.25
CA VAL A 181 -4.02 22.22 -9.48
C VAL A 181 -5.52 22.35 -9.70
N ALA A 182 -6.06 23.54 -9.43
CA ALA A 182 -7.50 23.79 -9.49
C ALA A 182 -8.09 23.52 -10.88
N GLY A 183 -9.19 22.76 -10.92
CA GLY A 183 -9.91 22.42 -12.16
C GLY A 183 -9.44 21.14 -12.84
N GLU A 184 -8.34 20.52 -12.41
CA GLU A 184 -7.94 19.19 -12.88
C GLU A 184 -8.77 18.08 -12.20
N PRO A 185 -9.20 17.04 -12.92
CA PRO A 185 -9.90 15.90 -12.33
C PRO A 185 -8.98 15.07 -11.41
N LEU A 186 -9.57 14.25 -10.53
CA LEU A 186 -8.83 13.29 -9.70
C LEU A 186 -9.13 11.82 -10.11
N PRO A 187 -8.60 11.34 -11.25
CA PRO A 187 -8.70 9.94 -11.65
C PRO A 187 -7.72 9.08 -10.83
N TYR A 188 -8.06 8.85 -9.56
CA TYR A 188 -7.21 8.15 -8.60
C TYR A 188 -8.02 7.17 -7.74
N HIS A 189 -7.34 6.24 -7.06
CA HIS A 189 -7.97 5.30 -6.13
C HIS A 189 -8.03 5.90 -4.72
N TRP A 190 -9.11 6.63 -4.43
CA TRP A 190 -9.17 7.56 -3.30
C TRP A 190 -9.99 7.10 -2.08
N PHE A 191 -10.48 5.85 -2.05
CA PHE A 191 -11.41 5.39 -1.00
C PHE A 191 -10.83 5.41 0.42
N VAL A 192 -9.52 5.18 0.57
CA VAL A 192 -8.88 5.28 1.90
C VAL A 192 -8.89 6.71 2.45
N TYR A 193 -8.82 7.72 1.58
CA TYR A 193 -8.86 9.12 1.98
C TYR A 193 -10.28 9.54 2.36
N ALA A 194 -11.30 8.94 1.74
CA ALA A 194 -12.69 9.09 2.16
C ALA A 194 -12.90 8.52 3.57
N HIS A 195 -12.30 7.37 3.88
CA HIS A 195 -12.27 6.83 5.25
C HIS A 195 -11.58 7.80 6.22
N TYR A 196 -10.40 8.34 5.88
CA TYR A 196 -9.72 9.31 6.74
C TYR A 196 -10.53 10.60 6.95
N ALA A 197 -11.23 11.07 5.92
CA ALA A 197 -12.12 12.22 6.00
C ALA A 197 -13.32 11.94 6.90
N ALA A 198 -13.95 10.76 6.79
CA ALA A 198 -15.01 10.30 7.68
C ALA A 198 -14.53 10.24 9.14
N ALA A 199 -13.38 9.61 9.38
CA ALA A 199 -12.76 9.52 10.69
C ALA A 199 -12.49 10.91 11.28
N SER A 200 -11.98 11.85 10.49
CA SER A 200 -11.73 13.22 10.94
C SER A 200 -13.03 13.96 11.30
N TRP A 201 -14.08 13.84 10.48
CA TRP A 201 -15.39 14.43 10.79
C TRP A 201 -16.01 13.87 12.06
N VAL A 202 -15.99 12.55 12.26
CA VAL A 202 -16.61 11.90 13.42
C VAL A 202 -15.82 12.12 14.71
N THR A 203 -14.50 12.09 14.64
CA THR A 203 -13.63 12.12 15.84
C THR A 203 -13.09 13.51 16.16
N GLY A 204 -13.08 14.44 15.21
CA GLY A 204 -12.37 15.71 15.30
C GLY A 204 -10.84 15.57 15.31
N VAL A 205 -10.29 14.37 15.10
CA VAL A 205 -8.84 14.17 15.00
C VAL A 205 -8.35 14.73 13.68
N GLU A 206 -7.23 15.46 13.73
CA GLU A 206 -6.65 16.10 12.56
C GLU A 206 -6.22 15.04 11.51
N PRO A 207 -6.49 15.27 10.20
CA PRO A 207 -6.07 14.38 9.12
C PRO A 207 -4.58 13.99 9.15
N LEU A 208 -3.71 14.93 9.54
CA LEU A 208 -2.27 14.70 9.70
C LEU A 208 -1.99 13.54 10.67
N VAL A 209 -2.61 13.55 11.86
CA VAL A 209 -2.42 12.52 12.88
C VAL A 209 -3.01 11.18 12.42
N LEU A 210 -4.17 11.21 11.76
CA LEU A 210 -4.81 10.01 11.22
C LEU A 210 -3.92 9.30 10.19
N LEU A 211 -3.39 10.05 9.23
CA LEU A 211 -2.56 9.54 8.14
C LEU A 211 -1.17 9.09 8.61
N PHE A 212 -0.51 9.89 9.46
CA PHE A 212 0.88 9.63 9.85
C PHE A 212 1.03 8.64 11.01
N ARG A 213 -0.06 8.32 11.74
CA ARG A 213 0.02 7.53 12.97
C ARG A 213 -1.10 6.52 13.16
N LEU A 214 -2.36 6.95 13.09
CA LEU A 214 -3.45 6.16 13.67
C LEU A 214 -4.07 5.15 12.69
N GLY A 215 -4.45 5.57 11.47
CA GLY A 215 -5.43 4.78 10.72
C GLY A 215 -4.93 3.49 10.08
N MET A 216 -3.63 3.37 9.81
CA MET A 216 -3.09 2.12 9.25
C MET A 216 -2.94 0.99 10.28
N LEU A 217 -2.77 1.30 11.57
CA LEU A 217 -2.54 0.30 12.61
C LEU A 217 -3.69 -0.73 12.75
N PRO A 218 -4.98 -0.31 12.85
CA PRO A 218 -6.09 -1.26 12.87
C PRO A 218 -6.20 -2.06 11.55
N MET A 219 -5.87 -1.45 10.41
CA MET A 219 -5.86 -2.14 9.12
C MET A 219 -4.80 -3.25 9.07
N ILE A 220 -3.58 -2.97 9.55
CA ILE A 220 -2.48 -3.94 9.63
C ILE A 220 -2.84 -5.09 10.58
N ALA A 221 -3.41 -4.79 11.75
CA ALA A 221 -3.81 -5.81 12.70
C ALA A 221 -4.88 -6.76 12.11
N ALA A 222 -5.89 -6.22 11.45
CA ALA A 222 -6.89 -7.02 10.76
C ALA A 222 -6.30 -7.81 9.59
N LEU A 223 -5.41 -7.19 8.80
CA LEU A 223 -4.74 -7.84 7.66
C LEU A 223 -3.96 -9.08 8.11
N VAL A 224 -3.20 -9.01 9.21
CA VAL A 224 -2.45 -10.16 9.77
C VAL A 224 -3.41 -11.30 10.13
N VAL A 225 -4.51 -10.99 10.82
CA VAL A 225 -5.49 -12.00 11.24
C VAL A 225 -6.16 -12.64 10.02
N LEU A 226 -6.58 -11.85 9.03
CA LEU A 226 -7.25 -12.34 7.83
C LEU A 226 -6.31 -13.15 6.93
N LEU A 227 -5.05 -12.74 6.77
CA LEU A 227 -4.06 -13.54 6.05
C LEU A 227 -3.78 -14.86 6.77
N GLY A 228 -3.74 -14.87 8.10
CA GLY A 228 -3.63 -16.10 8.88
C GLY A 228 -4.83 -17.02 8.68
N MET A 229 -6.03 -16.45 8.60
CA MET A 229 -7.26 -17.19 8.26
C MET A 229 -7.21 -17.77 6.85
N ALA A 230 -6.80 -16.97 5.86
CA ALA A 230 -6.66 -17.39 4.46
C ALA A 230 -5.62 -18.51 4.31
N ALA A 231 -4.45 -18.34 4.92
CA ALA A 231 -3.39 -19.34 4.93
C ALA A 231 -3.85 -20.65 5.56
N ARG A 232 -4.53 -20.58 6.72
CA ARG A 232 -5.08 -21.76 7.39
C ARG A 232 -6.13 -22.46 6.53
N ARG A 233 -6.95 -21.71 5.78
CA ARG A 233 -7.96 -22.28 4.89
C ARG A 233 -7.35 -23.03 3.70
N VAL A 234 -6.29 -22.47 3.10
CA VAL A 234 -5.60 -23.07 1.96
C VAL A 234 -4.78 -24.28 2.38
N ILE A 235 -3.98 -24.14 3.45
CA ILE A 235 -2.99 -25.14 3.90
C ILE A 235 -3.62 -26.24 4.77
N GLY A 236 -4.65 -25.91 5.55
CA GLY A 236 -5.25 -26.83 6.53
C GLY A 236 -4.41 -27.04 7.80
N SER A 237 -3.50 -26.11 8.13
CA SER A 237 -2.63 -26.19 9.32
C SER A 237 -2.39 -24.81 9.91
N ARG A 238 -2.45 -24.68 11.24
CA ARG A 238 -2.07 -23.43 11.95
C ARG A 238 -0.56 -23.18 11.90
N ALA A 239 0.26 -24.21 12.06
CA ALA A 239 1.70 -24.08 11.94
C ALA A 239 2.11 -23.64 10.52
N GLY A 240 1.51 -24.26 9.50
CA GLY A 240 1.72 -23.84 8.11
C GLY A 240 1.20 -22.43 7.83
N ALA A 241 0.09 -22.02 8.45
CA ALA A 241 -0.40 -20.66 8.36
C ALA A 241 0.55 -19.64 9.01
N LEU A 242 1.17 -19.99 10.13
CA LEU A 242 2.21 -19.15 10.76
C LEU A 242 3.45 -19.04 9.86
N THR A 243 3.89 -20.14 9.26
CA THR A 243 4.99 -20.13 8.27
C THR A 243 4.65 -19.26 7.06
N ALA A 244 3.40 -19.29 6.59
CA ALA A 244 2.94 -18.40 5.52
C ALA A 244 2.95 -16.93 5.94
N LEU A 245 2.48 -16.59 7.15
CA LEU A 245 2.59 -15.22 7.68
C LEU A 245 4.04 -14.76 7.80
N ALA A 246 4.92 -15.64 8.30
CA ALA A 246 6.35 -15.37 8.33
C ALA A 246 6.88 -15.12 6.90
N ALA A 247 6.48 -15.91 5.91
CA ALA A 247 6.84 -15.65 4.52
C ALA A 247 6.34 -14.28 4.03
N VAL A 248 5.06 -13.93 4.26
CA VAL A 248 4.49 -12.64 3.84
C VAL A 248 5.22 -11.44 4.45
N PHE A 249 5.61 -11.51 5.72
CA PHE A 249 6.18 -10.35 6.41
C PHE A 249 7.71 -10.38 6.53
N LEU A 250 8.36 -11.53 6.31
CA LEU A 250 9.80 -11.75 6.53
C LEU A 250 10.53 -12.36 5.33
N VAL A 251 9.88 -12.58 4.19
CA VAL A 251 10.58 -12.99 2.94
C VAL A 251 10.55 -11.83 1.95
N ALA A 252 11.68 -11.57 1.29
CA ALA A 252 11.81 -10.58 0.23
C ALA A 252 12.54 -11.20 -0.97
N ALA A 253 12.65 -10.47 -2.09
CA ALA A 253 13.55 -10.91 -3.15
C ALA A 253 14.96 -11.14 -2.58
N PRO A 254 15.63 -12.27 -2.91
CA PRO A 254 17.00 -12.51 -2.48
C PRO A 254 17.95 -11.47 -3.10
N ASN A 255 18.12 -10.33 -2.44
CA ASN A 255 19.14 -9.35 -2.79
C ASN A 255 20.49 -9.80 -2.21
N LEU A 256 21.33 -10.36 -3.06
CA LEU A 256 22.65 -10.86 -2.69
C LEU A 256 23.76 -9.79 -2.80
N TYR A 257 23.42 -8.53 -3.13
CA TYR A 257 24.39 -7.43 -3.30
C TYR A 257 24.56 -6.56 -2.06
N ILE A 258 25.78 -6.12 -1.79
CA ILE A 258 26.12 -5.20 -0.69
C ILE A 258 25.78 -3.76 -1.10
N GLY A 259 24.72 -3.20 -0.50
CA GLY A 259 24.31 -1.81 -0.73
C GLY A 259 22.82 -1.67 -1.05
N PRO A 260 22.34 -0.43 -1.22
CA PRO A 260 20.94 -0.12 -1.49
C PRO A 260 20.60 -0.40 -2.96
N ALA A 261 20.27 -1.64 -3.30
CA ALA A 261 19.71 -1.95 -4.62
C ALA A 261 18.28 -1.40 -4.74
N GLY A 262 18.00 -0.54 -5.72
CA GLY A 262 16.66 -0.06 -6.04
C GLY A 262 15.88 -0.98 -6.98
N GLY A 263 14.62 -0.62 -7.27
CA GLY A 263 13.84 -1.23 -8.36
C GLY A 263 13.38 -2.67 -8.10
N ALA A 264 13.53 -3.54 -9.10
CA ALA A 264 12.95 -4.88 -9.14
C ALA A 264 13.58 -5.90 -8.18
N LEU A 265 14.76 -5.59 -7.66
CA LEU A 265 15.54 -6.47 -6.77
C LEU A 265 15.19 -6.30 -5.29
N VAL A 266 14.26 -5.39 -4.96
CA VAL A 266 13.74 -5.19 -3.61
C VAL A 266 12.22 -5.23 -3.62
N TRP A 267 11.65 -6.30 -3.07
CA TRP A 267 10.21 -6.41 -2.87
C TRP A 267 9.79 -5.64 -1.63
N LYS A 268 8.88 -4.68 -1.80
CA LYS A 268 8.25 -4.02 -0.65
C LYS A 268 7.18 -4.93 -0.04
N PRO A 269 7.03 -4.91 1.29
CA PRO A 269 5.97 -5.67 1.93
C PRO A 269 4.58 -5.17 1.53
N VAL A 270 3.57 -6.02 1.72
CA VAL A 270 2.17 -5.73 1.35
C VAL A 270 1.59 -4.53 2.11
N GLN A 271 2.05 -4.30 3.34
CA GLN A 271 1.75 -3.09 4.12
C GLN A 271 2.74 -1.97 3.76
N SER A 272 2.22 -0.81 3.39
CA SER A 272 3.02 0.36 3.04
C SER A 272 2.42 1.63 3.61
N TRP A 273 3.18 2.33 4.45
CA TRP A 273 2.79 3.63 4.99
C TRP A 273 2.86 4.76 3.94
N SER A 274 3.79 4.66 2.99
CA SER A 274 3.91 5.61 1.89
C SER A 274 2.83 5.44 0.82
N SER A 275 2.07 4.34 0.85
CA SER A 275 0.91 4.12 -0.01
C SER A 275 -0.25 3.56 0.83
N PRO A 276 -0.98 4.40 1.59
CA PRO A 276 -2.10 3.96 2.44
C PRO A 276 -3.14 3.15 1.66
N THR A 277 -3.34 3.49 0.38
CA THR A 277 -4.22 2.80 -0.57
C THR A 277 -3.84 1.34 -0.79
N GLN A 278 -2.55 1.00 -0.77
CA GLN A 278 -2.05 -0.36 -0.93
C GLN A 278 -2.44 -1.22 0.28
N THR A 279 -2.22 -0.70 1.49
CA THR A 279 -2.58 -1.38 2.75
C THR A 279 -4.10 -1.56 2.88
N PHE A 280 -4.87 -0.52 2.54
CA PHE A 280 -6.32 -0.57 2.54
C PHE A 280 -6.87 -1.58 1.52
N GLY A 281 -6.38 -1.54 0.28
CA GLY A 281 -6.71 -2.50 -0.76
C GLY A 281 -6.33 -3.93 -0.37
N ALA A 282 -5.16 -4.14 0.22
CA ALA A 282 -4.72 -5.44 0.70
C ALA A 282 -5.68 -6.03 1.73
N LEU A 283 -6.08 -5.23 2.72
CA LEU A 283 -7.04 -5.64 3.76
C LEU A 283 -8.37 -6.05 3.15
N LEU A 284 -8.93 -5.23 2.26
CA LEU A 284 -10.23 -5.46 1.63
C LEU A 284 -10.21 -6.63 0.62
N PHE A 285 -9.04 -6.95 0.07
CA PHE A 285 -8.89 -8.05 -0.87
C PHE A 285 -8.79 -9.43 -0.19
N VAL A 286 -8.36 -9.53 1.08
CA VAL A 286 -8.32 -10.84 1.77
C VAL A 286 -9.72 -11.50 1.89
N PRO A 287 -10.79 -10.77 2.28
CA PRO A 287 -12.15 -11.29 2.22
C PRO A 287 -12.59 -11.75 0.83
N VAL A 288 -12.20 -11.02 -0.24
CA VAL A 288 -12.45 -11.43 -1.63
C VAL A 288 -11.81 -12.80 -1.89
N PHE A 289 -10.52 -12.95 -1.56
CA PHE A 289 -9.81 -14.22 -1.73
C PHE A 289 -10.43 -15.36 -0.91
N LEU A 290 -10.85 -15.10 0.33
CA LEU A 290 -11.52 -16.08 1.22
C LEU A 290 -12.86 -16.53 0.64
N LEU A 291 -13.71 -15.58 0.22
CA LEU A 291 -15.01 -15.86 -0.38
C LEU A 291 -14.86 -16.64 -1.68
N LEU A 292 -13.95 -16.23 -2.56
CA LEU A 292 -13.68 -16.95 -3.81
C LEU A 292 -13.13 -18.35 -3.56
N SER A 293 -12.21 -18.52 -2.62
CA SER A 293 -11.70 -19.85 -2.25
C SER A 293 -12.83 -20.77 -1.80
N ASP A 294 -13.80 -20.25 -1.04
CA ASP A 294 -14.95 -21.04 -0.57
C ASP A 294 -15.96 -21.34 -1.69
N LEU A 295 -16.30 -20.34 -2.51
CA LEU A 295 -17.27 -20.45 -3.61
C LEU A 295 -16.77 -21.33 -4.75
N LEU A 296 -15.47 -21.30 -5.04
CA LEU A 296 -14.85 -22.05 -6.13
C LEU A 296 -14.48 -23.47 -5.73
N GLU A 297 -14.08 -23.70 -4.49
CA GLU A 297 -13.79 -25.05 -3.98
C GLU A 297 -15.05 -25.82 -3.54
N ASN A 298 -16.23 -25.22 -3.69
CA ASN A 298 -17.53 -25.82 -3.35
C ASN A 298 -17.62 -26.29 -1.88
N ARG A 299 -16.76 -25.78 -0.98
CA ARG A 299 -16.63 -26.26 0.41
C ARG A 299 -17.88 -26.08 1.26
N ARG A 300 -18.83 -25.27 0.79
CA ARG A 300 -20.00 -24.80 1.54
C ARG A 300 -21.31 -24.97 0.78
N LEU A 301 -21.30 -25.76 -0.30
CA LEU A 301 -22.54 -26.15 -0.94
C LEU A 301 -23.34 -27.00 0.05
N PRO A 302 -24.56 -26.57 0.42
CA PRO A 302 -25.44 -27.41 1.21
C PRO A 302 -25.84 -28.66 0.39
N GLU A 303 -26.32 -29.69 1.07
CA GLU A 303 -26.78 -30.95 0.44
C GLU A 303 -27.84 -30.71 -0.64
N ASN A 304 -28.62 -29.63 -0.52
CA ASN A 304 -29.61 -29.21 -1.52
C ASN A 304 -29.02 -28.58 -2.80
N GLY A 305 -27.69 -28.48 -2.92
CA GLY A 305 -27.00 -27.97 -4.11
C GLY A 305 -27.14 -26.46 -4.37
N ARG A 306 -27.89 -25.71 -3.56
CA ARG A 306 -28.15 -24.27 -3.79
C ARG A 306 -27.10 -23.40 -3.11
N ARG A 307 -26.48 -22.51 -3.90
CA ARG A 307 -25.49 -21.53 -3.40
C ARG A 307 -26.17 -20.44 -2.58
N ASN A 308 -25.49 -19.98 -1.53
CA ASN A 308 -26.03 -18.95 -0.65
C ASN A 308 -25.89 -17.55 -1.31
N PRO A 309 -26.98 -16.82 -1.58
CA PRO A 309 -26.91 -15.50 -2.21
C PRO A 309 -26.16 -14.48 -1.34
N ARG A 310 -26.10 -14.67 -0.02
CA ARG A 310 -25.41 -13.76 0.90
C ARG A 310 -23.89 -13.71 0.69
N GLU A 311 -23.27 -14.82 0.30
CA GLU A 311 -21.82 -14.85 0.03
C GLU A 311 -21.48 -14.11 -1.26
N TRP A 312 -22.36 -14.16 -2.26
CA TRP A 312 -22.24 -13.37 -3.49
C TRP A 312 -22.45 -11.88 -3.23
N LEU A 313 -23.42 -11.51 -2.39
CA LEU A 313 -23.60 -10.13 -1.96
C LEU A 313 -22.35 -9.58 -1.27
N LEU A 314 -21.79 -10.33 -0.31
CA LEU A 314 -20.54 -9.93 0.37
C LEU A 314 -19.39 -9.80 -0.62
N LEU A 315 -19.27 -10.72 -1.58
CA LEU A 315 -18.26 -10.64 -2.63
C LEU A 315 -18.43 -9.35 -3.44
N GLY A 316 -19.66 -9.00 -3.85
CA GLY A 316 -19.96 -7.77 -4.57
C GLY A 316 -19.57 -6.52 -3.79
N VAL A 317 -19.90 -6.44 -2.50
CA VAL A 317 -19.51 -5.32 -1.62
C VAL A 317 -17.99 -5.17 -1.54
N PHE A 318 -17.26 -6.26 -1.33
CA PHE A 318 -15.80 -6.18 -1.25
C PHE A 318 -15.15 -5.88 -2.61
N LEU A 319 -15.67 -6.39 -3.73
CA LEU A 319 -15.17 -6.04 -5.07
C LEU A 319 -15.37 -4.56 -5.36
N ALA A 320 -16.55 -4.02 -5.06
CA ALA A 320 -16.83 -2.60 -5.18
C ALA A 320 -15.92 -1.75 -4.29
N ALA A 321 -15.59 -2.22 -3.07
CA ALA A 321 -14.71 -1.47 -2.17
C ALA A 321 -13.24 -1.52 -2.64
N VAL A 322 -12.77 -2.68 -3.12
CA VAL A 322 -11.41 -2.85 -3.67
C VAL A 322 -11.18 -1.97 -4.90
N MET A 323 -12.22 -1.80 -5.73
CA MET A 323 -12.22 -0.97 -6.94
C MET A 323 -11.68 0.46 -6.71
N GLY A 324 -12.15 1.14 -5.66
CA GLY A 324 -11.67 2.47 -5.31
C GLY A 324 -10.54 2.49 -4.27
N ALA A 325 -10.20 1.33 -3.69
CA ALA A 325 -9.12 1.20 -2.72
C ALA A 325 -7.74 1.20 -3.39
N LYS A 326 -7.57 0.39 -4.45
CA LYS A 326 -6.31 0.32 -5.21
C LYS A 326 -6.54 -0.30 -6.59
N ALA A 327 -6.10 0.40 -7.64
CA ALA A 327 -6.33 0.01 -9.04
C ALA A 327 -5.73 -1.36 -9.45
N THR A 328 -4.76 -1.88 -8.70
CA THR A 328 -3.98 -3.07 -9.10
C THR A 328 -4.69 -4.41 -8.88
N TYR A 329 -5.63 -4.51 -7.93
CA TYR A 329 -6.19 -5.80 -7.54
C TYR A 329 -7.17 -6.39 -8.56
N LEU A 330 -8.09 -5.59 -9.12
CA LEU A 330 -9.13 -6.08 -10.01
C LEU A 330 -8.60 -6.61 -11.37
N PRO A 331 -7.64 -5.96 -12.05
CA PRO A 331 -7.02 -6.52 -13.25
C PRO A 331 -6.43 -7.91 -13.00
N LEU A 332 -5.67 -8.05 -11.90
CA LEU A 332 -5.02 -9.30 -11.53
C LEU A 332 -6.03 -10.38 -11.15
N LEU A 333 -7.05 -10.01 -10.36
CA LEU A 333 -8.12 -10.92 -9.99
C LEU A 333 -8.86 -11.43 -11.24
N THR A 334 -9.17 -10.55 -12.18
CA THR A 334 -9.84 -10.89 -13.44
C THR A 334 -9.01 -11.90 -14.24
N ALA A 335 -7.69 -11.67 -14.38
CA ALA A 335 -6.79 -12.61 -15.04
C ALA A 335 -6.70 -13.97 -14.31
N GLY A 336 -6.62 -13.96 -12.98
CA GLY A 336 -6.61 -15.18 -12.17
C GLY A 336 -7.91 -15.97 -12.25
N LEU A 337 -9.07 -15.29 -12.25
CA LEU A 337 -10.38 -15.91 -12.43
C LEU A 337 -10.56 -16.49 -13.83
N ALA A 338 -10.03 -15.81 -14.86
CA ALA A 338 -9.98 -16.37 -16.22
C ALA A 338 -9.15 -17.66 -16.26
N ALA A 339 -7.99 -17.69 -15.59
CA ALA A 339 -7.18 -18.91 -15.46
C ALA A 339 -7.94 -20.04 -14.75
N VAL A 340 -8.70 -19.74 -13.69
CA VAL A 340 -9.56 -20.72 -13.01
C VAL A 340 -10.68 -21.22 -13.92
N ALA A 341 -11.33 -20.33 -14.67
CA ALA A 341 -12.39 -20.69 -15.60
C ALA A 341 -11.88 -21.60 -16.72
N VAL A 342 -10.72 -21.29 -17.30
CA VAL A 342 -10.05 -22.11 -18.32
C VAL A 342 -9.64 -23.47 -17.74
N ALA A 343 -8.88 -23.49 -16.64
CA ALA A 343 -8.43 -24.74 -16.01
C ALA A 343 -9.60 -25.62 -15.56
N GLY A 344 -10.66 -25.02 -15.03
CA GLY A 344 -11.90 -25.68 -14.65
C GLY A 344 -12.63 -26.28 -15.85
N SER A 345 -12.71 -25.55 -16.95
CA SER A 345 -13.38 -25.98 -18.19
C SER A 345 -12.63 -27.12 -18.88
N VAL A 346 -11.29 -27.02 -18.97
CA VAL A 346 -10.44 -28.08 -19.51
C VAL A 346 -10.59 -29.37 -18.69
N ARG A 347 -10.55 -29.26 -17.36
CA ARG A 347 -10.61 -30.43 -16.47
C ARG A 347 -11.99 -31.07 -16.39
N ARG A 348 -13.06 -30.27 -16.35
CA ARG A 348 -14.44 -30.76 -16.18
C ARG A 348 -15.18 -30.94 -17.50
N ARG A 349 -14.54 -30.57 -18.63
CA ARG A 349 -15.16 -30.48 -19.98
C ARG A 349 -16.45 -29.65 -20.00
N ARG A 350 -16.64 -28.76 -19.02
CA ARG A 350 -17.83 -27.92 -18.84
C ARG A 350 -17.46 -26.60 -18.16
N PRO A 351 -18.13 -25.49 -18.48
CA PRO A 351 -17.85 -24.18 -17.89
C PRO A 351 -18.07 -24.19 -16.38
N HIS A 352 -17.12 -23.62 -15.65
CA HIS A 352 -17.22 -23.50 -14.20
C HIS A 352 -18.07 -22.27 -13.83
N GLY A 353 -19.40 -22.43 -13.82
CA GLY A 353 -20.38 -21.37 -13.58
C GLY A 353 -20.00 -20.31 -12.53
N PRO A 354 -19.65 -20.66 -11.28
CA PRO A 354 -19.24 -19.65 -10.30
C PRO A 354 -17.93 -18.92 -10.63
N ALA A 355 -16.99 -19.55 -11.35
CA ALA A 355 -15.81 -18.82 -11.82
C ALA A 355 -16.21 -17.78 -12.86
N LEU A 356 -17.16 -18.10 -13.74
CA LEU A 356 -17.68 -17.15 -14.74
C LEU A 356 -18.46 -16.01 -14.10
N VAL A 357 -19.32 -16.28 -13.10
CA VAL A 357 -20.03 -15.22 -12.35
C VAL A 357 -19.05 -14.31 -11.62
N ALA A 358 -18.08 -14.87 -10.91
CA ALA A 358 -17.05 -14.08 -10.23
C ALA A 358 -16.21 -13.27 -11.23
N LEU A 359 -15.86 -13.86 -12.38
CA LEU A 359 -15.15 -13.18 -13.46
C LEU A 359 -15.96 -12.00 -14.01
N GLY A 360 -17.26 -12.19 -14.27
CA GLY A 360 -18.17 -11.14 -14.72
C GLY A 360 -18.30 -10.01 -13.70
N MET A 361 -18.45 -10.33 -12.41
CA MET A 361 -18.48 -9.31 -11.33
C MET A 361 -17.16 -8.52 -11.26
N SER A 362 -16.02 -9.22 -11.31
CA SER A 362 -14.69 -8.60 -11.29
C SER A 362 -14.45 -7.71 -12.51
N ALA A 363 -14.84 -8.18 -13.70
CA ALA A 363 -14.73 -7.42 -14.95
C ALA A 363 -15.65 -6.19 -14.94
N ALA A 364 -16.88 -6.32 -14.45
CA ALA A 364 -17.81 -5.19 -14.32
C ALA A 364 -17.25 -4.11 -13.37
N CYS A 365 -16.74 -4.50 -12.21
CA CYS A 365 -16.07 -3.57 -11.30
C CYS A 365 -14.82 -2.95 -11.95
N LEU A 366 -14.01 -3.72 -12.67
CA LEU A 366 -12.83 -3.20 -13.36
C LEU A 366 -13.20 -2.15 -14.41
N LEU A 367 -14.20 -2.43 -15.24
CA LEU A 367 -14.69 -1.50 -16.27
C LEU A 367 -15.26 -0.24 -15.63
N TYR A 368 -16.06 -0.37 -14.56
CA TYR A 368 -16.55 0.77 -13.81
C TYR A 368 -15.39 1.60 -13.22
N ALA A 369 -14.39 0.96 -12.61
CA ALA A 369 -13.21 1.67 -12.09
C ALA A 369 -12.53 2.47 -13.20
N GLN A 370 -12.23 1.80 -14.33
CA GLN A 370 -11.48 2.41 -15.41
C GLN A 370 -12.20 3.60 -16.03
N PHE A 371 -13.49 3.47 -16.31
CA PHE A 371 -14.23 4.49 -17.05
C PHE A 371 -14.91 5.54 -16.17
N VAL A 372 -15.30 5.19 -14.93
CA VAL A 372 -16.02 6.10 -14.03
C VAL A 372 -15.10 6.68 -12.97
N LEU A 373 -14.34 5.86 -12.23
CA LEU A 373 -13.46 6.37 -11.17
C LEU A 373 -12.17 6.99 -11.71
N TYR A 374 -11.61 6.41 -12.78
CA TYR A 374 -10.36 6.86 -13.39
C TYR A 374 -10.58 7.64 -14.70
N GLY A 375 -11.82 7.90 -15.10
CA GLY A 375 -12.12 8.75 -16.26
C GLY A 375 -11.54 8.28 -17.59
N GLY A 376 -11.21 6.99 -17.72
CA GLY A 376 -10.61 6.41 -18.93
C GLY A 376 -9.14 6.78 -19.17
N VAL A 377 -8.49 7.48 -18.22
CA VAL A 377 -7.11 7.94 -18.41
C VAL A 377 -6.11 6.81 -18.20
N ARG A 378 -4.91 6.99 -18.76
CA ARG A 378 -3.80 6.04 -18.60
C ARG A 378 -3.10 6.19 -17.25
N GLY A 379 -3.17 7.39 -16.65
CA GLY A 379 -2.60 7.67 -15.33
C GLY A 379 -1.09 7.45 -15.29
N GLY A 380 -0.39 7.72 -16.39
CA GLY A 380 1.05 7.52 -16.54
C GLY A 380 1.48 6.07 -16.81
N THR A 381 0.58 5.09 -16.83
CA THR A 381 0.94 3.72 -17.24
C THR A 381 0.97 3.61 -18.77
N THR A 382 2.12 3.24 -19.32
CA THR A 382 2.33 3.09 -20.76
C THR A 382 2.99 1.77 -21.10
N ALA A 383 2.81 1.31 -22.35
CA ALA A 383 3.55 0.15 -22.85
C ALA A 383 5.03 0.51 -22.98
N ALA A 384 5.83 0.05 -22.03
CA ALA A 384 7.25 0.35 -21.92
C ALA A 384 7.99 -0.91 -21.44
N PRO A 385 8.24 -1.87 -22.34
CA PRO A 385 8.83 -3.15 -21.98
C PRO A 385 10.15 -2.98 -21.23
N LEU A 386 10.26 -3.71 -20.11
CA LEU A 386 11.41 -3.74 -19.23
C LEU A 386 11.75 -2.37 -18.62
N SER A 387 10.80 -1.44 -18.55
CA SER A 387 11.01 -0.11 -17.92
C SER A 387 11.50 -0.23 -16.48
N LEU A 388 10.89 -1.12 -15.69
CA LEU A 388 11.32 -1.40 -14.33
C LEU A 388 12.79 -1.90 -14.26
N MET A 389 13.23 -2.69 -15.25
CA MET A 389 14.60 -3.21 -15.31
C MET A 389 15.60 -2.14 -15.73
N ARG A 390 15.21 -1.22 -16.61
CA ARG A 390 16.00 -0.02 -16.97
C ARG A 390 16.23 0.90 -15.77
N VAL A 391 15.21 1.08 -14.92
CA VAL A 391 15.37 1.84 -13.67
C VAL A 391 16.20 1.07 -12.64
N THR A 392 16.00 -0.25 -12.55
CA THR A 392 16.83 -1.12 -11.70
C THR A 392 18.30 -1.06 -12.11
N TRP A 393 18.56 -1.01 -13.42
CA TRP A 393 19.90 -0.82 -13.97
C TRP A 393 20.56 0.45 -13.44
N GLY A 394 19.88 1.60 -13.52
CA GLY A 394 20.40 2.86 -12.97
C GLY A 394 20.78 2.75 -11.49
N GLY A 395 19.95 2.10 -10.67
CA GLY A 395 20.23 1.89 -9.25
C GLY A 395 21.40 0.93 -8.95
N VAL A 396 21.73 0.04 -9.90
CA VAL A 396 22.83 -0.93 -9.75
C VAL A 396 24.17 -0.35 -10.22
N VAL A 397 24.18 0.61 -11.16
CA VAL A 397 25.43 1.23 -11.65
C VAL A 397 25.71 2.62 -11.10
N GLY A 398 24.73 3.29 -10.50
CA GLY A 398 24.90 4.63 -9.92
C GLY A 398 24.64 5.76 -10.90
N ASP A 399 24.51 6.98 -10.37
CA ASP A 399 24.20 8.20 -11.15
C ASP A 399 25.37 8.53 -12.10
N GLY A 400 25.06 8.78 -13.38
CA GLY A 400 26.05 9.14 -14.41
C GLY A 400 26.05 8.28 -15.68
N ARG A 401 25.34 7.15 -15.70
CA ARG A 401 25.20 6.28 -16.89
C ARG A 401 23.79 6.32 -17.49
N PRO A 402 23.62 6.16 -18.81
CA PRO A 402 22.31 6.26 -19.44
C PRO A 402 21.32 5.24 -18.87
N LEU A 403 20.12 5.73 -18.51
CA LEU A 403 18.99 4.96 -17.96
C LEU A 403 18.56 3.78 -18.85
N GLY A 404 18.95 3.78 -20.12
CA GLY A 404 18.60 2.74 -21.10
C GLY A 404 19.70 1.72 -21.37
N GLY A 405 20.46 1.28 -20.35
CA GLY A 405 21.62 0.38 -20.47
C GLY A 405 21.48 -0.78 -21.47
N PRO A 406 22.59 -1.40 -21.92
CA PRO A 406 22.58 -2.37 -23.01
C PRO A 406 21.49 -3.44 -22.84
N LEU A 407 20.79 -3.78 -23.92
CA LEU A 407 19.65 -4.72 -23.88
C LEU A 407 20.03 -6.05 -23.21
N THR A 408 21.24 -6.55 -23.47
CA THR A 408 21.78 -7.77 -22.84
C THR A 408 21.80 -7.67 -21.32
N THR A 409 22.13 -6.51 -20.76
CA THR A 409 22.16 -6.30 -19.31
C THR A 409 20.77 -6.15 -18.72
N VAL A 410 19.87 -5.45 -19.40
CA VAL A 410 18.46 -5.35 -19.00
C VAL A 410 17.81 -6.75 -19.01
N LEU A 411 18.10 -7.58 -20.02
CA LEU A 411 17.67 -8.97 -20.07
C LEU A 411 18.32 -9.82 -18.95
N GLY A 412 19.60 -9.60 -18.66
CA GLY A 412 20.29 -10.22 -17.53
C GLY A 412 19.63 -9.90 -16.18
N LEU A 413 19.34 -8.62 -15.91
CA LEU A 413 18.61 -8.19 -14.72
C LEU A 413 17.19 -8.73 -14.67
N THR A 414 16.52 -8.85 -15.83
CA THR A 414 15.21 -9.48 -15.94
C THR A 414 15.29 -10.94 -15.51
N LEU A 415 16.27 -11.69 -16.03
CA LEU A 415 16.52 -13.07 -15.66
C LEU A 415 16.81 -13.21 -14.17
N LEU A 416 17.64 -12.32 -13.60
CA LEU A 416 17.93 -12.30 -12.17
C LEU A 416 16.69 -12.01 -11.32
N CYS A 417 15.82 -11.10 -11.76
CA CYS A 417 14.56 -10.80 -11.09
C CYS A 417 13.61 -12.01 -11.12
N VAL A 418 13.45 -12.64 -12.29
CA VAL A 418 12.63 -13.85 -12.44
C VAL A 418 13.19 -15.01 -11.62
N LEU A 419 14.52 -15.21 -11.62
CA LEU A 419 15.19 -16.23 -10.83
C LEU A 419 15.02 -15.99 -9.33
N SER A 420 15.17 -14.74 -8.89
CA SER A 420 14.90 -14.31 -7.51
C SER A 420 13.46 -14.65 -7.10
N GLY A 421 12.52 -14.38 -7.99
CA GLY A 421 11.12 -14.80 -7.89
C GLY A 421 10.96 -16.31 -7.73
N ALA A 422 11.55 -17.06 -8.64
CA ALA A 422 11.48 -18.52 -8.68
C ALA A 422 12.10 -19.16 -7.43
N VAL A 423 13.22 -18.62 -6.91
CA VAL A 423 13.88 -19.09 -5.70
C VAL A 423 13.01 -18.83 -4.47
N ALA A 424 12.52 -17.59 -4.29
CA ALA A 424 11.70 -17.25 -3.13
C ALA A 424 10.38 -18.04 -3.08
N TRP A 425 9.81 -18.34 -4.25
CA TRP A 425 8.51 -19.02 -4.38
C TRP A 425 8.61 -20.46 -4.87
N CYS A 426 9.81 -21.06 -4.81
CA CYS A 426 10.05 -22.44 -5.27
C CYS A 426 9.19 -23.45 -4.51
N GLY A 427 8.73 -23.09 -3.30
CA GLY A 427 7.81 -23.88 -2.50
C GLY A 427 6.55 -24.32 -3.26
N THR A 428 6.09 -23.55 -4.25
CA THR A 428 4.96 -23.92 -5.11
C THR A 428 5.20 -25.23 -5.86
N LEU A 429 6.45 -25.53 -6.25
CA LEU A 429 6.86 -26.79 -6.88
C LEU A 429 6.64 -27.99 -5.97
N GLY A 430 6.58 -27.79 -4.65
CA GLY A 430 6.22 -28.84 -3.70
C GLY A 430 4.83 -29.44 -3.96
N LEU A 431 3.94 -28.73 -4.65
CA LEU A 431 2.64 -29.26 -5.08
C LEU A 431 2.76 -30.32 -6.19
N LEU A 432 3.89 -30.44 -6.88
CA LEU A 432 4.16 -31.55 -7.82
C LEU A 432 4.20 -32.90 -7.10
N SER A 433 4.51 -32.92 -5.80
CA SER A 433 4.38 -34.13 -4.97
C SER A 433 2.92 -34.58 -4.84
N ARG A 434 1.94 -33.72 -5.15
CA ARG A 434 0.51 -34.04 -5.17
C ARG A 434 -0.19 -33.28 -6.31
N PRO A 435 -0.02 -33.69 -7.58
CA PRO A 435 -0.42 -32.90 -8.75
C PRO A 435 -1.89 -32.43 -8.76
N ARG A 436 -2.81 -33.22 -8.17
CA ARG A 436 -4.22 -32.81 -8.00
C ARG A 436 -4.40 -31.50 -7.21
N ALA A 437 -3.43 -31.13 -6.37
CA ALA A 437 -3.45 -29.89 -5.60
C ALA A 437 -3.16 -28.65 -6.47
N LEU A 438 -2.42 -28.80 -7.57
CA LEU A 438 -2.17 -27.70 -8.53
C LEU A 438 -3.45 -27.23 -9.21
N ALA A 439 -4.38 -28.17 -9.43
CA ALA A 439 -5.68 -27.87 -10.03
C ALA A 439 -6.71 -27.32 -9.03
N ARG A 440 -6.32 -27.00 -7.78
CA ARG A 440 -7.21 -26.34 -6.82
C ARG A 440 -7.46 -24.90 -7.27
N PRO A 441 -8.71 -24.43 -7.28
CA PRO A 441 -9.04 -23.06 -7.69
C PRO A 441 -8.21 -21.98 -6.98
N ALA A 442 -7.97 -22.09 -5.68
CA ALA A 442 -7.16 -21.11 -4.94
C ALA A 442 -5.68 -21.07 -5.39
N VAL A 443 -5.14 -22.20 -5.85
CA VAL A 443 -3.79 -22.29 -6.41
C VAL A 443 -3.76 -21.67 -7.80
N VAL A 444 -4.67 -22.08 -8.68
CA VAL A 444 -4.76 -21.55 -10.06
C VAL A 444 -5.03 -20.05 -10.06
N LEU A 445 -5.93 -19.56 -9.20
CA LEU A 445 -6.23 -18.15 -9.03
C LEU A 445 -4.97 -17.36 -8.68
N THR A 446 -4.26 -17.79 -7.64
CA THR A 446 -3.03 -17.14 -7.17
C THR A 446 -1.94 -17.14 -8.24
N LEU A 447 -1.72 -18.27 -8.91
CA LEU A 447 -0.70 -18.38 -9.96
C LEU A 447 -1.05 -17.51 -11.17
N GLY A 448 -2.33 -17.48 -11.58
CA GLY A 448 -2.80 -16.61 -12.66
C GLY A 448 -2.65 -15.13 -12.32
N MET A 449 -3.00 -14.71 -11.10
CA MET A 449 -2.76 -13.34 -10.63
C MET A 449 -1.26 -12.99 -10.61
N SER A 450 -0.41 -13.91 -10.16
CA SER A 450 1.04 -13.70 -10.06
C SER A 450 1.69 -13.58 -11.43
N LEU A 451 1.28 -14.43 -12.38
CA LEU A 451 1.75 -14.38 -13.76
C LEU A 451 1.30 -13.09 -14.46
N ALA A 452 0.05 -12.68 -14.26
CA ALA A 452 -0.45 -11.39 -14.76
C ALA A 452 0.32 -10.21 -14.16
N GLY A 453 0.62 -10.25 -12.86
CA GLY A 453 1.41 -9.22 -12.19
C GLY A 453 2.83 -9.13 -12.74
N LEU A 454 3.48 -10.28 -12.99
CA LEU A 454 4.78 -10.34 -13.64
C LEU A 454 4.72 -9.79 -15.08
N ALA A 455 3.71 -10.17 -15.86
CA ALA A 455 3.52 -9.65 -17.20
C ALA A 455 3.36 -8.12 -17.20
N VAL A 456 2.56 -7.56 -16.28
CA VAL A 456 2.41 -6.10 -16.16
C VAL A 456 3.74 -5.43 -15.83
N ALA A 457 4.47 -5.95 -14.84
CA ALA A 457 5.76 -5.38 -14.43
C ALA A 457 6.85 -5.46 -15.50
N LEU A 458 6.74 -6.39 -16.46
CA LEU A 458 7.69 -6.55 -17.56
C LEU A 458 7.28 -5.82 -18.83
N CYS A 459 5.98 -5.62 -19.08
CA CYS A 459 5.49 -5.03 -20.33
C CYS A 459 5.16 -3.53 -20.22
N PHE A 460 4.87 -3.04 -19.02
CA PHE A 460 4.46 -1.66 -18.78
C PHE A 460 5.46 -0.91 -17.92
N GLY A 461 5.46 0.41 -18.06
CA GLY A 461 6.21 1.33 -17.21
C GLY A 461 5.32 2.44 -16.68
N HIS A 462 5.71 2.98 -15.53
CA HIS A 462 5.06 4.12 -14.92
C HIS A 462 6.12 5.01 -14.23
N PRO A 463 6.00 6.35 -14.28
CA PRO A 463 7.03 7.26 -13.77
C PRO A 463 7.36 7.08 -12.29
N GLY A 464 6.35 6.79 -11.47
CA GLY A 464 6.49 6.46 -10.04
C GLY A 464 6.78 4.99 -9.72
N LEU A 465 7.21 4.18 -10.70
CA LEU A 465 7.41 2.72 -10.57
C LEU A 465 6.18 1.98 -10.03
N SER A 466 4.99 2.44 -10.40
CA SER A 466 3.74 1.89 -9.83
C SER A 466 3.40 0.50 -10.37
N GLU A 467 4.03 0.06 -11.47
CA GLU A 467 3.96 -1.31 -11.97
C GLU A 467 4.44 -2.34 -10.92
N ILE A 468 5.31 -1.95 -9.97
CA ILE A 468 5.75 -2.84 -8.88
C ILE A 468 4.59 -3.27 -7.96
N TYR A 469 3.53 -2.46 -7.85
CA TYR A 469 2.37 -2.81 -7.03
C TYR A 469 1.59 -3.99 -7.61
N PHE A 470 1.72 -4.28 -8.91
CA PHE A 470 1.14 -5.48 -9.52
C PHE A 470 1.88 -6.76 -9.11
N LEU A 471 3.16 -6.67 -8.70
CA LEU A 471 3.89 -7.78 -8.06
C LEU A 471 3.51 -7.92 -6.58
N GLN A 472 3.24 -6.80 -5.89
CA GLN A 472 2.92 -6.78 -4.46
C GLN A 472 1.49 -7.23 -4.14
N ALA A 473 0.51 -6.98 -5.02
CA ALA A 473 -0.87 -7.38 -4.79
C ALA A 473 -1.07 -8.92 -4.64
N PRO A 474 -0.53 -9.78 -5.53
CA PRO A 474 -0.66 -11.22 -5.41
C PRO A 474 0.33 -11.86 -4.42
N TYR A 475 1.41 -11.14 -4.06
CA TYR A 475 2.49 -11.62 -3.21
C TYR A 475 2.03 -12.37 -1.93
N PRO A 476 1.07 -11.87 -1.13
CA PRO A 476 0.67 -12.57 0.09
C PRO A 476 0.07 -13.95 -0.18
N TYR A 477 -0.69 -14.06 -1.28
CA TYR A 477 -1.35 -15.29 -1.70
C TYR A 477 -0.34 -16.26 -2.32
N LEU A 478 0.63 -15.75 -3.08
CA LEU A 478 1.73 -16.54 -3.61
C LEU A 478 2.59 -17.14 -2.50
N ALA A 479 2.87 -16.38 -1.44
CA ALA A 479 3.54 -16.88 -0.24
C ALA A 479 2.74 -18.03 0.43
N ILE A 480 1.42 -17.87 0.55
CA ILE A 480 0.53 -18.92 1.07
C ILE A 480 0.59 -20.20 0.21
N VAL A 481 0.51 -20.08 -1.12
CA VAL A 481 0.58 -21.22 -2.04
C VAL A 481 1.97 -21.86 -2.03
N SER A 482 3.03 -21.06 -1.89
CA SER A 482 4.41 -21.55 -1.79
C SER A 482 4.61 -22.38 -0.53
N VAL A 483 4.16 -21.89 0.62
CA VAL A 483 4.20 -22.64 1.88
C VAL A 483 3.27 -23.86 1.83
N TYR A 484 2.13 -23.76 1.16
CA TYR A 484 1.25 -24.92 0.95
C TYR A 484 1.97 -26.04 0.20
N GLY A 485 2.74 -25.71 -0.84
CA GLY A 485 3.56 -26.68 -1.56
C GLY A 485 4.69 -27.26 -0.70
N LEU A 486 5.42 -26.44 0.05
CA LEU A 486 6.45 -26.90 0.99
C LEU A 486 5.88 -27.88 2.03
N VAL A 487 4.79 -27.50 2.69
CA VAL A 487 4.12 -28.34 3.70
C VAL A 487 3.64 -29.64 3.08
N THR A 488 3.15 -29.61 1.83
CA THR A 488 2.70 -30.80 1.11
C THR A 488 3.87 -31.75 0.83
N ALA A 489 4.99 -31.24 0.30
CA ALA A 489 6.17 -32.04 0.00
C ALA A 489 6.78 -32.66 1.25
N VAL A 490 6.96 -31.86 2.31
CA VAL A 490 7.52 -32.29 3.60
C VAL A 490 6.66 -33.35 4.29
N ARG A 491 5.32 -33.17 4.29
CA ARG A 491 4.43 -34.16 4.89
C ARG A 491 4.45 -35.48 4.12
N ARG A 492 4.50 -35.41 2.78
CA ARG A 492 4.55 -36.61 1.95
C ARG A 492 5.89 -37.34 2.03
N SER A 493 6.99 -36.63 2.28
CA SER A 493 8.31 -37.23 2.45
C SER A 493 8.53 -37.85 3.84
N GLY A 494 7.60 -37.66 4.79
CA GLY A 494 7.74 -38.16 6.17
C GLY A 494 8.95 -37.56 6.90
N THR A 495 9.42 -36.38 6.51
CA THR A 495 10.64 -35.79 7.07
C THR A 495 10.37 -35.23 8.46
N SER A 496 11.23 -35.58 9.42
CA SER A 496 11.14 -35.07 10.79
C SER A 496 11.47 -33.57 10.86
N PRO A 497 11.04 -32.85 11.92
CA PRO A 497 11.26 -31.41 12.06
C PRO A 497 12.73 -30.98 12.02
N LEU A 498 13.64 -31.75 12.63
CA LEU A 498 15.04 -31.37 12.77
C LEU A 498 15.75 -31.17 11.41
N PRO A 499 15.72 -32.12 10.46
CA PRO A 499 16.25 -31.91 9.11
C PRO A 499 15.66 -30.70 8.38
N ILE A 500 14.39 -30.35 8.62
CA ILE A 500 13.74 -29.19 8.00
C ILE A 500 14.33 -27.90 8.56
N VAL A 501 14.50 -27.83 9.88
CA VAL A 501 15.12 -26.69 10.56
C VAL A 501 16.58 -26.55 10.12
N CYS A 502 17.34 -27.64 10.06
CA CYS A 502 18.71 -27.62 9.57
C CYS A 502 18.79 -27.18 8.10
N ALA A 503 17.88 -27.65 7.24
CA ALA A 503 17.80 -27.24 5.84
C ALA A 503 17.48 -25.75 5.69
N ALA A 504 16.50 -25.25 6.45
CA ALA A 504 16.15 -23.83 6.45
C ALA A 504 17.33 -22.97 6.96
N GLY A 505 17.98 -23.41 8.04
CA GLY A 505 19.19 -22.78 8.58
C GLY A 505 20.34 -22.76 7.57
N ALA A 506 20.60 -23.90 6.90
CA ALA A 506 21.64 -24.01 5.89
C ALA A 506 21.39 -23.07 4.70
N GLY A 507 20.15 -22.99 4.21
CA GLY A 507 19.80 -22.04 3.14
C GLY A 507 19.97 -20.58 3.57
N ALA A 508 19.53 -20.22 4.78
CA ALA A 508 19.70 -18.87 5.32
C ALA A 508 21.19 -18.50 5.50
N VAL A 509 21.99 -19.39 6.09
CA VAL A 509 23.43 -19.19 6.27
C VAL A 509 24.14 -19.09 4.93
N ALA A 510 23.81 -19.98 3.98
CA ALA A 510 24.41 -19.95 2.65
C ALA A 510 24.08 -18.66 1.88
N ALA A 511 22.84 -18.12 1.96
CA ALA A 511 22.53 -16.80 1.38
C ALA A 511 23.40 -15.69 1.98
N TYR A 512 23.64 -15.72 3.30
CA TYR A 512 24.51 -14.76 3.96
C TYR A 512 25.97 -14.92 3.53
N CYS A 513 26.49 -16.15 3.55
CA CYS A 513 27.86 -16.44 3.13
C CYS A 513 28.09 -16.06 1.67
N ILE A 514 27.18 -16.40 0.74
CA ILE A 514 27.29 -16.02 -0.67
C ILE A 514 27.38 -14.50 -0.82
N ARG A 515 26.52 -13.76 -0.12
CA ARG A 515 26.54 -12.30 -0.14
C ARG A 515 27.88 -11.73 0.31
N ILE A 516 28.45 -12.24 1.41
CA ILE A 516 29.71 -11.75 1.98
C ILE A 516 30.92 -12.20 1.15
N LEU A 517 30.96 -13.48 0.75
CA LEU A 517 32.09 -14.07 0.03
C LEU A 517 32.18 -13.56 -1.41
N CYS A 518 31.07 -13.25 -2.06
CA CYS A 518 31.10 -12.66 -3.40
C CYS A 518 31.43 -11.15 -3.39
N ASP A 519 31.27 -10.46 -2.25
CA ASP A 519 31.54 -9.01 -2.04
C ASP A 519 31.09 -8.07 -3.18
N VAL A 520 29.97 -8.39 -3.84
CA VAL A 520 29.46 -7.58 -4.96
C VAL A 520 28.72 -6.37 -4.40
N ARG A 521 29.30 -5.18 -4.58
CA ARG A 521 28.75 -3.91 -4.09
C ARG A 521 27.92 -3.19 -5.14
N VAL A 522 26.81 -2.60 -4.69
CA VAL A 522 25.93 -1.76 -5.52
C VAL A 522 25.71 -0.39 -4.86
N PRO A 523 25.82 0.73 -5.59
CA PRO A 523 26.22 0.85 -6.99
C PRO A 523 27.58 0.23 -7.32
N LEU A 524 27.73 -0.32 -8.52
CA LEU A 524 28.98 -0.91 -8.99
C LEU A 524 30.06 0.18 -9.07
N PRO A 525 31.28 -0.08 -8.56
CA PRO A 525 32.43 0.80 -8.79
C PRO A 525 32.75 0.98 -10.27
N ASP A 526 33.37 2.10 -10.63
CA ASP A 526 33.81 2.34 -12.00
C ASP A 526 34.88 1.33 -12.45
N GLY A 527 34.80 0.92 -13.73
CA GLY A 527 35.69 -0.09 -14.31
C GLY A 527 35.31 -1.55 -14.04
N GLU A 528 34.43 -1.83 -13.09
CA GLU A 528 34.00 -3.21 -12.78
C GLU A 528 33.19 -3.84 -13.92
N PRO A 529 33.50 -5.09 -14.33
CA PRO A 529 32.78 -5.74 -15.40
C PRO A 529 31.39 -6.18 -14.95
N LEU A 530 30.39 -5.91 -15.78
CA LEU A 530 28.97 -6.14 -15.49
C LEU A 530 28.62 -7.61 -15.16
N ARG A 531 29.41 -8.57 -15.64
CA ARG A 531 29.25 -10.00 -15.33
C ARG A 531 29.35 -10.32 -13.83
N VAL A 532 30.00 -9.46 -13.05
CA VAL A 532 30.12 -9.59 -11.59
C VAL A 532 28.74 -9.58 -10.92
N LEU A 533 27.75 -8.88 -11.49
CA LEU A 533 26.37 -8.89 -10.99
C LEU A 533 25.72 -10.27 -11.01
N ALA A 534 26.14 -11.16 -11.90
CA ALA A 534 25.61 -12.51 -11.98
C ALA A 534 26.28 -13.47 -10.97
N LEU A 535 27.47 -13.12 -10.46
CA LEU A 535 28.29 -14.01 -9.64
C LEU A 535 27.57 -14.54 -8.39
N PRO A 536 26.91 -13.72 -7.56
CA PRO A 536 26.24 -14.22 -6.35
C PRO A 536 25.08 -15.17 -6.68
N TYR A 537 24.38 -14.93 -7.78
CA TYR A 537 23.27 -15.78 -8.23
C TYR A 537 23.75 -17.05 -8.92
N ALA A 538 24.89 -17.02 -9.61
CA ALA A 538 25.54 -18.22 -10.11
C ALA A 538 26.01 -19.11 -8.95
N ALA A 539 26.64 -18.52 -7.93
CA ALA A 539 27.04 -19.24 -6.70
C ALA A 539 25.82 -19.86 -5.99
N LEU A 540 24.70 -19.14 -5.94
CA LEU A 540 23.43 -19.64 -5.43
C LEU A 540 22.93 -20.87 -6.20
N LEU A 541 22.92 -20.81 -7.53
CA LEU A 541 22.50 -21.90 -8.39
C LEU A 541 23.39 -23.14 -8.23
N VAL A 542 24.72 -22.94 -8.19
CA VAL A 542 25.69 -24.01 -7.94
C VAL A 542 25.43 -24.65 -6.57
N PHE A 543 25.24 -23.85 -5.52
CA PHE A 543 24.95 -24.38 -4.19
C PHE A 543 23.64 -25.20 -4.17
N VAL A 544 22.58 -24.74 -4.84
CA VAL A 544 21.32 -25.50 -4.97
C VAL A 544 21.53 -26.81 -5.70
N ALA A 545 22.27 -26.80 -6.82
CA ALA A 545 22.57 -28.00 -7.59
C ALA A 545 23.38 -29.01 -6.77
N LEU A 546 24.45 -28.57 -6.10
CA LEU A 546 25.27 -29.40 -5.22
C LEU A 546 24.44 -29.98 -4.07
N THR A 547 23.57 -29.18 -3.46
CA THR A 547 22.67 -29.63 -2.39
C THR A 547 21.70 -30.71 -2.90
N ALA A 548 21.10 -30.50 -4.08
CA ALA A 548 20.19 -31.48 -4.68
C ALA A 548 20.91 -32.79 -5.01
N VAL A 549 22.10 -32.72 -5.61
CA VAL A 549 22.92 -33.90 -5.95
C VAL A 549 23.38 -34.62 -4.69
N ALA A 550 23.88 -33.93 -3.66
CA ALA A 550 24.31 -34.54 -2.41
C ALA A 550 23.15 -35.25 -1.68
N LEU A 551 21.98 -34.61 -1.63
CA LEU A 551 20.79 -35.22 -1.03
C LEU A 551 20.26 -36.41 -1.85
N ALA A 552 20.39 -36.40 -3.17
CA ALA A 552 20.06 -37.54 -4.02
C ALA A 552 21.07 -38.69 -3.84
N ALA A 553 22.36 -38.39 -3.83
CA ALA A 553 23.46 -39.34 -3.65
C ALA A 553 23.44 -40.02 -2.27
N ALA A 554 22.95 -39.33 -1.24
CA ALA A 554 22.74 -39.90 0.10
C ALA A 554 21.63 -40.98 0.15
N ARG A 555 20.97 -41.30 -0.98
CA ARG A 555 19.94 -42.35 -1.13
C ARG A 555 18.81 -42.28 -0.12
N ARG A 556 18.47 -41.09 0.39
CA ARG A 556 17.41 -40.88 1.41
C ARG A 556 15.99 -40.83 0.84
N GLY A 557 15.81 -41.23 -0.42
CA GLY A 557 14.55 -41.22 -1.17
C GLY A 557 14.32 -39.90 -1.93
N ALA A 558 13.96 -39.99 -3.21
CA ALA A 558 13.84 -38.84 -4.12
C ALA A 558 12.90 -37.74 -3.59
N LEU A 559 11.78 -38.11 -2.97
CA LEU A 559 10.81 -37.15 -2.43
C LEU A 559 11.33 -36.40 -1.20
N ARG A 560 12.14 -37.06 -0.36
CA ARG A 560 12.78 -36.43 0.81
C ARG A 560 13.87 -35.47 0.38
N SER A 561 14.72 -35.88 -0.58
CA SER A 561 15.73 -35.01 -1.18
C SER A 561 15.09 -33.79 -1.82
N PHE A 562 14.02 -33.98 -2.61
CA PHE A 562 13.25 -32.89 -3.20
C PHE A 562 12.67 -31.92 -2.15
N ALA A 563 12.01 -32.45 -1.09
CA ALA A 563 11.44 -31.61 -0.05
C ALA A 563 12.51 -30.79 0.70
N LEU A 564 13.65 -31.40 1.03
CA LEU A 564 14.76 -30.70 1.70
C LEU A 564 15.41 -29.65 0.80
N THR A 565 15.63 -29.95 -0.49
CA THR A 565 16.12 -28.96 -1.47
C THR A 565 15.18 -27.77 -1.56
N LEU A 566 13.87 -27.98 -1.65
CA LEU A 566 12.90 -26.87 -1.66
C LEU A 566 12.97 -26.02 -0.40
N VAL A 567 13.12 -26.63 0.77
CA VAL A 567 13.28 -25.91 2.05
C VAL A 567 14.54 -25.06 2.03
N VAL A 568 15.70 -25.63 1.67
CA VAL A 568 16.97 -24.90 1.52
C VAL A 568 16.81 -23.73 0.55
N THR A 569 16.27 -23.98 -0.64
CA THR A 569 16.12 -22.95 -1.68
C THR A 569 15.19 -21.83 -1.27
N SER A 570 14.04 -22.15 -0.67
CA SER A 570 13.09 -21.12 -0.21
C SER A 570 13.68 -20.24 0.91
N ALA A 571 14.59 -20.80 1.71
CA ALA A 571 15.20 -20.09 2.83
C ALA A 571 16.18 -18.99 2.39
N PHE A 572 16.71 -19.00 1.16
CA PHE A 572 17.61 -17.94 0.66
C PHE A 572 16.99 -16.55 0.64
N ALA A 573 15.67 -16.49 0.54
CA ALA A 573 14.92 -15.25 0.51
C ALA A 573 14.70 -14.64 1.91
N THR A 574 15.05 -15.38 2.99
CA THR A 574 14.87 -14.93 4.38
C THR A 574 15.93 -13.94 4.88
N PRO A 575 17.25 -14.13 4.64
CA PRO A 575 18.25 -13.18 5.11
C PRO A 575 18.13 -11.84 4.36
N ALA A 576 17.74 -11.85 3.09
CA ALA A 576 17.52 -10.63 2.31
C ALA A 576 16.46 -9.71 2.94
N ALA A 577 15.41 -10.26 3.53
CA ALA A 577 14.43 -9.49 4.29
C ALA A 577 14.99 -8.92 5.59
N TRP A 578 15.86 -9.65 6.29
CA TRP A 578 16.58 -9.14 7.46
C TRP A 578 17.57 -8.04 7.07
N PHE A 579 18.33 -8.22 5.98
CA PHE A 579 19.27 -7.23 5.45
C PHE A 579 18.60 -5.96 4.96
N THR A 580 17.42 -6.06 4.34
CA THR A 580 16.68 -4.88 3.86
C THR A 580 15.92 -4.16 4.99
N ARG A 581 15.58 -4.83 6.09
CA ARG A 581 14.72 -4.26 7.15
C ARG A 581 15.43 -3.96 8.47
N VAL A 582 16.53 -4.65 8.78
CA VAL A 582 17.20 -4.57 10.09
C VAL A 582 18.62 -4.07 9.98
N LEU A 583 19.38 -4.48 8.95
CA LEU A 583 20.75 -3.98 8.81
C LEU A 583 20.88 -2.45 8.65
N PRO A 584 19.96 -1.73 7.98
CA PRO A 584 20.01 -0.25 7.97
C PRO A 584 19.85 0.36 9.37
N VAL A 585 19.35 -0.41 10.34
CA VAL A 585 19.20 0.01 11.74
C VAL A 585 20.40 -0.44 12.59
N THR A 586 21.07 -1.55 12.25
CA THR A 586 22.13 -2.17 13.07
C THR A 586 23.55 -2.00 12.53
N TYR A 587 23.75 -1.94 11.21
CA TYR A 587 25.00 -1.50 10.60
C TYR A 587 25.05 0.01 10.68
N LYS A 588 25.64 0.50 11.77
CA LYS A 588 26.19 1.84 11.81
C LYS A 588 27.48 1.81 10.99
N THR A 589 27.40 2.09 9.69
CA THR A 589 28.56 2.68 9.00
C THR A 589 28.95 3.97 9.74
N PRO A 590 30.20 4.46 9.66
CA PRO A 590 30.64 5.74 10.26
C PRO A 590 29.76 6.95 9.84
N VAL A 591 28.92 6.72 8.84
CA VAL A 591 27.91 7.59 8.22
C VAL A 591 26.82 8.09 9.18
N ASN A 592 26.59 7.53 10.37
CA ASN A 592 25.62 8.13 11.32
C ASN A 592 26.08 9.50 11.86
N ALA A 593 27.38 9.81 11.91
CA ALA A 593 27.82 11.17 12.26
C ALA A 593 27.45 12.21 11.18
N ALA A 594 27.29 11.76 9.93
CA ALA A 594 26.89 12.57 8.78
C ALA A 594 25.37 12.54 8.51
N GLU A 595 24.66 11.42 8.74
CA GLU A 595 23.19 11.37 8.69
C GLU A 595 22.51 12.18 9.82
N ASP A 596 23.20 12.40 10.95
CA ASP A 596 22.73 13.22 12.06
C ASP A 596 23.02 14.72 11.86
N ALA A 597 23.93 15.09 10.95
CA ALA A 597 24.24 16.47 10.56
C ALA A 597 23.60 16.89 9.21
N ASP A 598 23.45 15.97 8.27
CA ASP A 598 22.84 16.17 6.93
C ASP A 598 21.30 16.08 6.99
N ARG A 599 20.74 15.39 7.99
CA ARG A 599 19.34 15.57 8.42
C ARG A 599 19.12 16.93 9.09
N ALA A 600 20.15 17.51 9.70
CA ALA A 600 20.14 18.86 10.24
C ALA A 600 20.30 19.95 9.15
N ALA A 601 20.83 19.62 7.96
CA ALA A 601 20.87 20.48 6.78
C ALA A 601 19.66 20.31 5.84
N ARG A 602 19.09 19.10 5.68
CA ARG A 602 17.87 18.83 4.88
C ARG A 602 16.56 19.10 5.63
N ALA A 603 16.69 19.40 6.92
CA ALA A 603 15.79 20.27 7.68
C ALA A 603 15.84 21.75 7.22
N GLN A 604 16.48 22.07 6.08
CA GLN A 604 16.08 23.12 5.11
C GLN A 604 14.66 22.89 4.57
N ALA A 605 13.79 22.60 5.51
CA ALA A 605 12.39 22.34 5.48
C ALA A 605 11.66 23.47 4.77
N MET A 606 10.40 23.19 4.47
CA MET A 606 9.42 24.27 4.44
C MET A 606 9.67 25.25 5.60
N PRO A 607 9.70 26.55 5.32
CA PRO A 607 10.10 27.54 6.30
C PRO A 607 9.24 27.52 7.54
N GLN A 608 9.81 28.10 8.59
CA GLN A 608 9.07 28.33 9.80
C GLN A 608 7.79 29.09 9.49
N GLY A 609 6.68 28.63 10.04
CA GLY A 609 5.39 29.30 9.96
C GLY A 609 4.39 28.72 8.96
N ILE A 610 4.79 27.84 8.02
CA ILE A 610 3.80 27.29 7.07
C ILE A 610 2.65 26.56 7.76
N VAL A 611 2.95 25.72 8.75
CA VAL A 611 1.94 24.91 9.45
C VAL A 611 0.92 25.83 10.12
N THR A 612 1.39 26.90 10.74
CA THR A 612 0.54 27.89 11.42
C THR A 612 -0.25 28.71 10.40
N ALA A 613 0.39 29.23 9.36
CA ALA A 613 -0.26 30.04 8.33
C ALA A 613 -1.30 29.25 7.53
N ALA A 614 -1.01 28.01 7.15
CA ALA A 614 -1.92 27.16 6.40
C ALA A 614 -3.11 26.72 7.26
N ARG A 615 -2.90 26.38 8.53
CA ARG A 615 -4.00 26.11 9.48
C ARG A 615 -4.86 27.35 9.73
N TRP A 616 -4.24 28.52 9.88
CA TRP A 616 -4.99 29.77 9.97
C TRP A 616 -5.86 29.98 8.73
N LEU A 617 -5.30 29.80 7.53
CA LEU A 617 -6.06 29.90 6.28
C LEU A 617 -7.20 28.88 6.22
N ARG A 618 -6.97 27.62 6.63
CA ARG A 618 -8.02 26.59 6.73
C ARG A 618 -9.18 27.04 7.61
N ASP A 619 -8.88 27.70 8.72
CA ASP A 619 -9.87 28.04 9.73
C ASP A 619 -10.58 29.38 9.42
N HIS A 620 -10.04 30.19 8.48
CA HIS A 620 -10.54 31.53 8.12
C HIS A 620 -10.95 31.68 6.64
N SER A 621 -11.04 30.58 5.88
CA SER A 621 -11.49 30.57 4.47
C SER A 621 -12.64 29.59 4.27
N ARG A 622 -13.42 29.76 3.19
CA ARG A 622 -14.46 28.80 2.82
C ARG A 622 -13.83 27.56 2.17
N PRO A 623 -14.38 26.36 2.37
CA PRO A 623 -13.81 25.14 1.77
C PRO A 623 -13.66 25.18 0.24
N GLY A 624 -14.55 25.89 -0.45
CA GLY A 624 -14.50 26.08 -1.90
C GLY A 624 -13.63 27.25 -2.40
N ASP A 625 -13.00 28.01 -1.51
CA ASP A 625 -12.09 29.09 -1.92
C ASP A 625 -10.84 28.50 -2.59
N VAL A 626 -10.35 29.20 -3.63
CA VAL A 626 -9.10 28.85 -4.31
C VAL A 626 -7.97 29.75 -3.82
N VAL A 627 -6.81 29.13 -3.60
CA VAL A 627 -5.58 29.79 -3.15
C VAL A 627 -4.60 29.90 -4.31
N ALA A 628 -3.92 31.02 -4.48
CA ALA A 628 -2.74 31.13 -5.34
C ALA A 628 -1.48 31.18 -4.45
N THR A 629 -0.37 30.59 -4.92
CA THR A 629 0.90 30.56 -4.19
C THR A 629 2.08 30.74 -5.13
N ASN A 630 3.21 31.22 -4.60
CA ASN A 630 4.51 31.25 -5.28
C ASN A 630 5.37 30.00 -4.94
N LEU A 631 4.84 29.08 -4.15
CA LEU A 631 5.50 27.83 -3.80
C LEU A 631 5.11 26.72 -4.78
N HIS A 632 5.96 26.49 -5.79
CA HIS A 632 5.71 25.51 -6.86
C HIS A 632 6.65 24.29 -6.82
N CYS A 633 7.84 24.46 -6.27
CA CYS A 633 8.92 23.49 -6.29
C CYS A 633 9.31 23.12 -4.87
N ARG A 634 9.82 21.90 -4.67
CA ARG A 634 10.46 21.54 -3.40
C ARG A 634 11.71 22.40 -3.20
N LEU A 635 11.78 23.00 -2.02
CA LEU A 635 12.91 23.85 -1.60
C LEU A 635 14.10 22.97 -1.21
N GLY A 636 15.31 23.50 -1.33
CA GLY A 636 16.55 22.81 -0.92
C GLY A 636 16.96 21.66 -1.85
N VAL A 637 16.47 21.64 -3.09
CA VAL A 637 16.90 20.72 -4.15
C VAL A 637 17.61 21.55 -5.22
N ASP A 638 18.90 21.33 -5.41
CA ASP A 638 19.66 21.95 -6.50
C ASP A 638 19.22 21.36 -7.86
N GLY A 639 19.08 22.21 -8.88
CA GLY A 639 18.73 21.80 -10.24
C GLY A 639 17.31 22.20 -10.69
N PRO A 640 16.71 21.50 -11.66
CA PRO A 640 15.39 21.85 -12.20
C PRO A 640 14.29 21.70 -11.14
N CYS A 641 13.21 22.47 -11.27
CA CYS A 641 12.08 22.46 -10.35
C CYS A 641 11.54 21.04 -10.09
N ASP A 642 11.68 20.54 -8.85
CA ASP A 642 10.97 19.35 -8.38
C ASP A 642 9.53 19.72 -8.02
N SER A 643 8.61 19.53 -8.97
CA SER A 643 7.20 19.93 -8.89
C SER A 643 6.31 19.05 -7.97
N ARG A 644 6.91 18.33 -7.01
CA ARG A 644 6.22 17.53 -5.97
C ARG A 644 5.96 18.34 -4.70
N ALA A 645 5.55 19.59 -4.84
CA ALA A 645 5.08 20.42 -3.73
C ALA A 645 3.55 20.28 -3.59
N ALA A 646 3.07 20.01 -2.37
CA ALA A 646 1.64 19.81 -2.11
C ALA A 646 1.23 20.28 -0.70
N TRP A 647 2.03 21.13 -0.07
CA TRP A 647 1.89 21.43 1.35
C TRP A 647 0.85 22.50 1.66
N VAL A 648 0.61 23.45 0.75
CA VAL A 648 -0.42 24.48 0.96
C VAL A 648 -1.78 23.81 0.89
N SER A 649 -2.06 23.00 -0.14
CA SER A 649 -3.34 22.27 -0.19
C SER A 649 -3.49 21.25 0.95
N ALA A 650 -2.40 20.57 1.33
CA ALA A 650 -2.42 19.59 2.41
C ALA A 650 -2.80 20.19 3.77
N LEU A 651 -2.18 21.30 4.15
CA LEU A 651 -2.34 21.88 5.48
C LEU A 651 -3.48 22.89 5.55
N ALA A 652 -3.75 23.62 4.46
CA ALA A 652 -4.89 24.53 4.39
C ALA A 652 -6.20 23.80 4.09
N GLU A 653 -6.15 22.56 3.59
CA GLU A 653 -7.31 21.81 3.10
C GLU A 653 -8.12 22.63 2.08
N ARG A 654 -7.42 23.35 1.19
CA ARG A 654 -8.00 24.17 0.12
C ARG A 654 -7.40 23.79 -1.22
N ARG A 655 -8.17 24.02 -2.28
CA ARG A 655 -7.69 23.87 -3.64
C ARG A 655 -6.74 25.02 -3.96
N VAL A 656 -5.62 24.70 -4.59
CA VAL A 656 -4.61 25.66 -5.00
C VAL A 656 -4.62 25.79 -6.51
N LEU A 657 -4.48 27.00 -7.03
CA LEU A 657 -4.47 27.27 -8.47
C LEU A 657 -3.38 26.44 -9.14
N VAL A 658 -2.14 26.59 -8.66
CA VAL A 658 -0.97 25.75 -8.97
C VAL A 658 0.00 25.81 -7.77
N GLU A 659 0.29 24.68 -7.11
CA GLU A 659 1.40 24.57 -6.10
C GLU A 659 2.41 23.47 -6.41
N GLY A 660 2.07 22.60 -7.34
CA GLY A 660 2.85 21.45 -7.76
C GLY A 660 1.98 20.66 -8.72
N TRP A 661 2.61 20.02 -9.69
CA TRP A 661 1.87 19.47 -10.83
C TRP A 661 2.37 18.09 -11.27
N ALA A 662 3.44 17.58 -10.66
CA ALA A 662 4.01 16.27 -11.02
C ALA A 662 2.94 15.16 -11.10
N TYR A 663 2.01 15.15 -10.14
CA TYR A 663 0.97 14.13 -10.02
C TYR A 663 -0.38 14.52 -10.64
N ALA A 664 -0.47 15.67 -11.28
CA ALA A 664 -1.66 16.02 -12.05
C ALA A 664 -1.79 15.11 -13.26
N THR A 665 -3.02 14.76 -13.61
CA THR A 665 -3.33 13.86 -14.74
C THR A 665 -2.69 14.34 -16.03
N ALA A 666 -2.79 15.62 -16.30
CA ALA A 666 -2.22 16.26 -17.47
C ALA A 666 -0.67 16.15 -17.53
N SER A 667 0.04 16.09 -16.40
CA SER A 667 1.48 15.82 -16.38
C SER A 667 1.80 14.33 -16.58
N LEU A 668 1.03 13.45 -15.95
CA LEU A 668 1.19 12.00 -16.08
C LEU A 668 0.96 11.53 -17.53
N ASP A 669 -0.02 12.09 -18.23
CA ASP A 669 -0.34 11.72 -19.62
C ASP A 669 0.69 12.26 -20.63
N ARG A 670 1.47 13.28 -20.25
CA ARG A 670 2.57 13.82 -21.07
C ARG A 670 3.91 13.13 -20.83
N TRP A 671 4.03 12.36 -19.74
CA TRP A 671 5.27 11.66 -19.44
C TRP A 671 5.58 10.57 -20.46
N SER A 672 6.86 10.47 -20.81
CA SER A 672 7.40 9.37 -21.63
C SER A 672 8.54 8.65 -20.90
N PRO A 673 8.73 7.33 -21.15
CA PRO A 673 9.83 6.57 -20.56
C PRO A 673 11.19 7.24 -20.76
N GLY A 674 11.99 7.31 -19.69
CA GLY A 674 13.29 8.00 -19.68
C GLY A 674 13.24 9.44 -19.18
N GLN A 675 12.05 10.05 -19.08
CA GLN A 675 11.88 11.35 -18.43
C GLN A 675 11.67 11.22 -16.93
N VAL A 676 12.08 12.25 -16.19
CA VAL A 676 11.78 12.39 -14.77
C VAL A 676 10.50 13.23 -14.63
N LEU A 677 9.40 12.59 -14.22
CA LEU A 677 8.06 13.19 -14.18
C LEU A 677 8.02 14.55 -13.47
N TRP A 678 8.66 14.64 -12.31
CA TRP A 678 8.59 15.84 -11.48
C TRP A 678 9.43 17.01 -11.99
N TYR A 679 10.26 16.81 -13.02
CA TYR A 679 10.98 17.89 -13.72
C TYR A 679 10.28 18.34 -15.02
N LEU A 680 9.15 17.73 -15.37
CA LEU A 680 8.36 18.21 -16.50
C LEU A 680 7.83 19.61 -16.19
N PRO A 681 7.85 20.54 -17.16
CA PRO A 681 7.28 21.86 -16.97
C PRO A 681 5.76 21.78 -16.80
N PHE A 682 5.18 22.78 -16.14
CA PHE A 682 3.73 22.93 -16.10
C PHE A 682 3.20 23.11 -17.52
N TRP A 683 2.14 22.38 -17.87
CA TRP A 683 1.67 22.33 -19.25
C TRP A 683 0.89 23.58 -19.68
N ASP A 684 0.17 24.20 -18.76
CA ASP A 684 -0.63 25.41 -19.00
C ASP A 684 0.23 26.63 -18.66
N ARG A 685 1.11 27.00 -19.60
CA ARG A 685 2.06 28.10 -19.42
C ARG A 685 1.38 29.43 -19.18
N GLU A 686 0.20 29.65 -19.76
CA GLU A 686 -0.57 30.88 -19.55
C GLU A 686 -1.03 30.99 -18.10
N ARG A 687 -1.66 29.93 -17.57
CA ARG A 687 -2.11 29.91 -16.17
C ARG A 687 -0.95 30.09 -15.19
N LEU A 688 0.19 29.44 -15.41
CA LEU A 688 1.35 29.63 -14.54
C LEU A 688 1.87 31.06 -14.60
N ARG A 689 2.01 31.63 -15.80
CA ARG A 689 2.43 33.03 -15.98
C ARG A 689 1.48 34.01 -15.28
N GLU A 690 0.18 33.77 -15.36
CA GLU A 690 -0.82 34.61 -14.68
C GLU A 690 -0.77 34.47 -13.15
N ASN A 691 -0.54 33.25 -12.64
CA ASN A 691 -0.29 33.03 -11.22
C ASN A 691 0.98 33.78 -10.78
N GLU A 692 2.09 33.63 -11.50
CA GLU A 692 3.37 34.27 -11.19
C GLU A 692 3.29 35.81 -11.25
N ALA A 693 2.50 36.35 -12.18
CA ALA A 693 2.37 37.80 -12.36
C ALA A 693 1.89 38.52 -11.09
N VAL A 694 0.99 37.93 -10.29
CA VAL A 694 0.53 38.56 -9.04
C VAL A 694 1.61 38.65 -7.97
N PHE A 695 2.62 37.78 -8.03
CA PHE A 695 3.75 37.75 -7.08
C PHE A 695 4.95 38.56 -7.59
N ALA A 696 5.22 38.54 -8.89
CA ALA A 696 6.35 39.23 -9.49
C ALA A 696 6.08 40.73 -9.75
N ALA A 697 4.87 41.07 -10.19
CA ALA A 697 4.45 42.45 -10.45
C ALA A 697 3.04 42.70 -9.87
N PRO A 698 2.91 42.76 -8.52
CA PRO A 698 1.61 42.84 -7.87
C PRO A 698 0.83 44.08 -8.30
N SER A 699 -0.41 43.88 -8.74
CA SER A 699 -1.33 44.97 -9.06
C SER A 699 -2.77 44.53 -8.81
N ALA A 700 -3.66 45.51 -8.61
CA ALA A 700 -5.09 45.25 -8.50
C ALA A 700 -5.65 44.56 -9.77
N GLN A 701 -5.07 44.82 -10.95
CA GLN A 701 -5.47 44.15 -12.20
C GLN A 701 -5.08 42.67 -12.20
N ALA A 702 -3.86 42.33 -11.78
CA ALA A 702 -3.42 40.94 -11.67
C ALA A 702 -4.29 40.15 -10.69
N ALA A 703 -4.59 40.74 -9.52
CA ALA A 703 -5.45 40.12 -8.51
C ALA A 703 -6.89 39.93 -8.99
N ARG A 704 -7.48 40.95 -9.66
CA ARG A 704 -8.81 40.84 -10.29
C ARG A 704 -8.83 39.74 -11.35
N SER A 705 -7.82 39.67 -12.20
CA SER A 705 -7.72 38.64 -13.24
C SER A 705 -7.73 37.23 -12.64
N LEU A 706 -6.94 36.98 -11.59
CA LEU A 706 -6.91 35.68 -10.92
C LEU A 706 -8.24 35.33 -10.25
N ARG A 707 -8.88 36.32 -9.61
CA ARG A 707 -10.19 36.16 -8.99
C ARG A 707 -11.28 35.84 -10.02
N ASP A 708 -11.34 36.58 -11.11
CA ASP A 708 -12.43 36.52 -12.07
C ASP A 708 -12.33 35.28 -12.97
N ARG A 709 -11.11 34.89 -13.37
CA ARG A 709 -10.90 33.70 -14.22
C ARG A 709 -10.83 32.40 -13.43
N TYR A 710 -10.08 32.38 -12.34
CA TYR A 710 -9.78 31.14 -11.61
C TYR A 710 -10.48 31.02 -10.25
N GLY A 711 -11.17 32.07 -9.79
CA GLY A 711 -11.85 32.06 -8.49
C GLY A 711 -10.91 32.23 -7.30
N VAL A 712 -9.69 32.74 -7.51
CA VAL A 712 -8.72 32.96 -6.42
C VAL A 712 -9.27 33.98 -5.41
N ARG A 713 -9.26 33.61 -4.13
CA ARG A 713 -9.66 34.47 -3.00
C ARG A 713 -8.49 34.79 -2.07
N TRP A 714 -7.50 33.91 -2.03
CA TRP A 714 -6.38 34.01 -1.10
C TRP A 714 -5.06 33.89 -1.83
N LEU A 715 -4.07 34.69 -1.43
CA LEU A 715 -2.68 34.52 -1.81
C LEU A 715 -1.92 33.98 -0.60
N PHE A 716 -1.24 32.85 -0.77
CA PHE A 716 -0.40 32.24 0.24
C PHE A 716 1.06 32.38 -0.18
N VAL A 717 1.82 33.22 0.52
CA VAL A 717 3.11 33.72 0.03
C VAL A 717 4.24 33.20 0.91
N ASP A 718 5.22 32.55 0.31
CA ASP A 718 6.56 32.38 0.89
C ASP A 718 7.37 33.65 0.60
N GLU A 719 7.62 34.45 1.64
CA GLU A 719 8.28 35.76 1.55
C GLU A 719 9.75 35.64 1.10
N ARG A 720 10.38 34.46 1.21
CA ARG A 720 11.76 34.26 0.75
C ARG A 720 11.84 34.09 -0.77
N LEU A 721 10.73 33.70 -1.39
CA LEU A 721 10.60 33.59 -2.85
C LEU A 721 10.05 34.88 -3.47
N ARG A 722 9.92 35.96 -2.69
CA ARG A 722 9.39 37.23 -3.15
C ARG A 722 10.40 37.98 -4.01
N VAL A 723 9.93 38.53 -5.12
CA VAL A 723 10.75 39.38 -5.98
C VAL A 723 11.06 40.71 -5.25
N PRO A 724 12.33 41.14 -5.18
CA PRO A 724 12.70 42.42 -4.58
C PRO A 724 11.90 43.59 -5.19
N GLY A 725 11.35 44.45 -4.34
CA GLY A 725 10.54 45.61 -4.77
C GLY A 725 9.07 45.34 -5.06
N ALA A 726 8.63 44.07 -5.17
CA ALA A 726 7.22 43.73 -5.36
C ALA A 726 6.39 44.10 -4.11
N ARG A 727 5.31 44.89 -4.26
CA ARG A 727 4.43 45.31 -3.16
C ARG A 727 3.08 44.57 -3.21
N LEU A 728 3.00 43.40 -2.59
CA LEU A 728 1.77 42.57 -2.57
C LEU A 728 0.54 43.27 -1.98
N GLY A 729 0.74 44.26 -1.10
CA GLY A 729 -0.33 45.12 -0.59
C GLY A 729 -1.10 45.89 -1.69
N ASP A 730 -0.46 46.15 -2.83
CA ASP A 730 -1.08 46.83 -3.98
C ASP A 730 -2.06 45.89 -4.73
N ALA A 731 -1.97 44.57 -4.49
CA ALA A 731 -2.79 43.54 -5.12
C ALA A 731 -3.82 42.93 -4.17
N ALA A 732 -3.47 42.73 -2.90
CA ALA A 732 -4.29 42.03 -1.91
C ALA A 732 -4.00 42.52 -0.47
N ALA A 733 -5.00 42.40 0.41
CA ALA A 733 -4.87 42.87 1.80
C ALA A 733 -4.22 41.80 2.68
N PRO A 734 -3.13 42.08 3.42
CA PRO A 734 -2.54 41.11 4.34
C PRO A 734 -3.51 40.80 5.49
N ARG A 735 -3.69 39.51 5.80
CA ARG A 735 -4.58 39.04 6.87
C ARG A 735 -3.86 38.32 7.99
N PHE A 736 -2.79 37.60 7.67
CA PHE A 736 -2.05 36.82 8.65
C PHE A 736 -0.58 36.68 8.24
N ARG A 737 0.31 36.63 9.22
CA ARG A 737 1.74 36.37 9.00
C ARG A 737 2.25 35.42 10.07
N SER A 738 3.05 34.43 9.66
CA SER A 738 3.78 33.55 10.57
C SER A 738 5.09 33.12 9.94
N GLY A 739 6.20 33.45 10.62
CA GLY A 739 7.54 33.22 10.09
C GLY A 739 7.73 33.85 8.71
N ASP A 740 8.10 33.01 7.75
CA ASP A 740 8.36 33.42 6.36
C ASP A 740 7.10 33.39 5.48
N PHE A 741 5.92 33.20 6.06
CA PHE A 741 4.67 33.12 5.32
C PHE A 741 3.72 34.26 5.66
N THR A 742 3.12 34.84 4.61
CA THR A 742 2.03 35.80 4.73
C THR A 742 0.83 35.35 3.91
N VAL A 743 -0.35 35.48 4.48
CA VAL A 743 -1.64 35.20 3.83
C VAL A 743 -2.33 36.52 3.51
N TYR A 744 -2.68 36.71 2.24
CA TYR A 744 -3.39 37.90 1.77
C TYR A 744 -4.78 37.52 1.24
N GLU A 745 -5.74 38.41 1.39
CA GLU A 745 -7.08 38.29 0.84
C GLU A 745 -7.25 39.20 -0.39
N VAL A 746 -7.74 38.63 -1.49
CA VAL A 746 -8.04 39.36 -2.72
C VAL A 746 -9.39 40.06 -2.57
N ALA A 747 -9.41 41.38 -2.72
CA ALA A 747 -10.61 42.20 -2.54
C ALA A 747 -11.71 41.92 -3.58
N GLY A 748 -12.97 42.20 -3.20
CA GLY A 748 -14.16 42.15 -4.06
C GLY A 748 -15.01 40.87 -3.89
N PRO A 749 -16.29 40.88 -4.29
CA PRO A 749 -17.15 39.71 -4.20
C PRO A 749 -16.61 38.54 -5.07
N PRO A 750 -16.89 37.27 -4.72
CA PRO A 750 -16.54 36.16 -5.61
C PRO A 750 -17.27 36.33 -6.94
N ALA A 751 -16.63 35.95 -8.04
CA ALA A 751 -17.36 35.78 -9.30
C ALA A 751 -18.51 34.80 -9.05
N ARG A 752 -19.75 35.20 -9.37
CA ARG A 752 -20.90 34.28 -9.35
C ARG A 752 -20.60 33.19 -10.37
N ARG A 753 -20.39 31.96 -9.90
CA ARG A 753 -20.36 30.76 -10.74
C ARG A 753 -21.69 30.05 -10.64
#